data_AF-A0A815KRV9-F1
#
_entry.id   AF-A0A815KRV9-F1
#
_cell.length_a   1.000
_cell.length_b   1.000
_cell.length_c   1.000
_cell.angle_alpha   90.00
_cell.angle_beta   90.00
_cell.angle_gamma   90.00
#
_symmetry.space_group_name_H-M   'P 1'
#
loop_
_entity.id
_entity.type
_entity.pdbx_description
1 polymer ?
#
loop_
_entity_poly.entity_id
_entity_poly.type
_entity_poly.pdbx_seq_one_letter_code
_entity_poly.pdbx_strand_id
1 'polypeptide(L)'
;MSSAGRSCVYKWSSQTNITTTVAGRENYQGTTSEYLSSPEGIYVDGNSGTVYIADYVNNRIQKWEKDAHNGTTVAGLSTGEGGSDHESLSEPSSVWVDDETHVVYVADSANERIQRSLYNALVGDTIAGGSGTGDKLTQFDQPIDLKFDNDGNLYVCDRVNHRVLMFKLINNEPCFPVSTPTPSSTPTSTTTSTENVWLSMPDGVRLSTTLTIPVAKHGNEKFPVLLEYKPYRKDDNSFNADQSNIFYLARRGFTVAKVDIRGTGSSEGVLIEREYTTQELDDCEHVIKQLADYSHSNGRVGMFGLSWSAFNSLMMATLRRPPALRTIFAAHASDDLYKNDIHYPDGIMHLDHYIVSIDHANALPATPNYVMNEQWIKERFTRRPWADIYLEHQLDDSFWRKHSIKYAYANLTLPTYLIGGLYDPYKDTAINIYEHAHQISPKIKVVVGPFVHTMPDNVNRNPGPGFDSNAEMVRWFNHWLKDDNGNSDILNEPDITLFIRTSLTTGTYRYEPQWPIPRQRTRRMYMTNDQMLTEQIPASVEGKRNNSNVDTLEYRPWIGFESGLWLGGLTGHQQSYDEHSLVYQSDPINEIIEIIGFVNVSLQVSATAPMAHWIVRLEDVDNNGQVWLVTTGALNGAQRQTPSAPLEPNHTYIITFRLHFTTWTFFTGHSIRVATSNAMFPTYWPSAFAMNTSLFLNSSATFIDLPVILPLSSISPPPSFTQQQVSSTDIFPELFSAVIYSCRLYWHGTSVVHI
;
A
#
# COMPACT_ATOMS: atom_id res chain seq x y z
N MET A 1 -40.50 -50.59 9.44
CA MET A 1 -41.05 -49.43 8.72
C MET A 1 -39.99 -48.36 8.77
N SER A 2 -39.53 -47.91 7.60
CA SER A 2 -38.26 -47.22 7.34
C SER A 2 -38.07 -45.95 8.16
N SER A 3 -36.91 -45.82 8.82
CA SER A 3 -36.43 -44.58 9.42
C SER A 3 -36.09 -43.57 8.32
N ALA A 4 -37.11 -42.94 7.73
CA ALA A 4 -36.95 -41.70 7.00
C ALA A 4 -36.52 -40.65 8.04
N GLY A 5 -35.21 -40.37 8.10
CA GLY A 5 -34.62 -39.43 9.05
C GLY A 5 -35.22 -38.04 8.89
N ARG A 6 -35.57 -37.40 10.01
CA ARG A 6 -36.09 -36.03 10.05
C ARG A 6 -35.04 -35.07 9.50
N SER A 7 -35.12 -34.73 8.22
CA SER A 7 -34.19 -33.81 7.56
C SER A 7 -34.67 -32.37 7.75
N CYS A 8 -34.62 -31.95 9.02
CA CYS A 8 -35.08 -30.65 9.50
C CYS A 8 -34.10 -30.09 10.53
N VAL A 9 -34.02 -28.77 10.60
CA VAL A 9 -33.37 -28.06 11.70
C VAL A 9 -34.42 -27.61 12.69
N TYR A 10 -34.16 -27.87 13.96
CA TYR A 10 -35.05 -27.54 15.07
C TYR A 10 -34.43 -26.49 15.98
N LYS A 11 -35.25 -25.51 16.37
CA LYS A 11 -34.94 -24.60 17.47
C LYS A 11 -35.61 -25.12 18.74
N TRP A 12 -34.81 -25.37 19.77
CA TRP A 12 -35.31 -25.70 21.11
C TRP A 12 -35.21 -24.47 22.01
N SER A 13 -36.31 -24.16 22.70
CA SER A 13 -36.34 -23.09 23.70
C SER A 13 -36.26 -23.67 25.10
N SER A 14 -35.19 -23.36 25.84
CA SER A 14 -35.04 -23.76 27.24
C SER A 14 -36.07 -23.13 28.17
N GLN A 15 -36.66 -22.00 27.78
CA GLN A 15 -37.65 -21.27 28.57
C GLN A 15 -39.06 -21.86 28.46
N THR A 16 -39.45 -22.31 27.26
CA THR A 16 -40.80 -22.83 27.00
C THR A 16 -40.84 -24.35 26.87
N ASN A 17 -39.67 -24.99 26.74
CA ASN A 17 -39.49 -26.41 26.44
C ASN A 17 -40.21 -26.85 25.14
N ILE A 18 -40.40 -25.91 24.21
CA ILE A 18 -41.02 -26.13 22.90
C ILE A 18 -39.91 -26.26 21.85
N THR A 19 -40.10 -27.20 20.92
CA THR A 19 -39.25 -27.37 19.74
C THR A 19 -40.02 -26.92 18.50
N THR A 20 -39.45 -26.03 17.70
CA THR A 20 -40.05 -25.55 16.46
C THR A 20 -39.11 -25.81 15.29
N THR A 21 -39.65 -26.27 14.16
CA THR A 21 -38.89 -26.41 12.91
C THR A 21 -38.53 -25.02 12.38
N VAL A 22 -37.25 -24.80 12.09
CA VAL A 22 -36.74 -23.55 11.52
C VAL A 22 -36.23 -23.70 10.09
N ALA A 23 -35.99 -24.94 9.64
CA ALA A 23 -35.71 -25.25 8.24
C ALA A 23 -36.05 -26.71 7.90
N GLY A 24 -36.44 -26.95 6.64
CA GLY A 24 -36.87 -28.26 6.12
C GLY A 24 -38.29 -28.65 6.54
N ARG A 25 -38.78 -29.80 6.04
CA ARG A 25 -40.12 -30.34 6.36
C ARG A 25 -40.06 -31.72 6.99
N GLU A 26 -40.83 -31.87 8.07
CA GLU A 26 -40.80 -33.10 8.85
C GLU A 26 -41.22 -34.32 8.03
N ASN A 27 -40.47 -35.41 8.13
CA ASN A 27 -40.72 -36.69 7.47
C ASN A 27 -40.59 -36.70 5.93
N TYR A 28 -40.04 -35.64 5.33
CA TYR A 28 -39.79 -35.55 3.89
C TYR A 28 -38.34 -35.11 3.60
N GLN A 29 -37.68 -35.84 2.71
CA GLN A 29 -36.40 -35.47 2.10
C GLN A 29 -36.64 -35.06 0.65
N GLY A 30 -35.88 -34.12 0.12
CA GLY A 30 -36.02 -33.67 -1.26
C GLY A 30 -35.01 -32.60 -1.65
N THR A 31 -34.96 -32.30 -2.94
CA THR A 31 -34.02 -31.34 -3.55
C THR A 31 -34.65 -29.97 -3.78
N THR A 32 -35.96 -29.80 -3.64
CA THR A 32 -36.60 -28.47 -3.77
C THR A 32 -36.26 -27.58 -2.57
N SER A 33 -36.48 -26.27 -2.69
CA SER A 33 -36.15 -25.27 -1.66
C SER A 33 -36.82 -25.49 -0.30
N GLU A 34 -37.86 -26.32 -0.23
CA GLU A 34 -38.63 -26.59 1.00
C GLU A 34 -38.05 -27.75 1.82
N TYR A 35 -37.15 -28.56 1.25
CA TYR A 35 -36.63 -29.77 1.86
C TYR A 35 -35.12 -29.72 2.01
N LEU A 36 -34.64 -30.48 2.99
CA LEU A 36 -33.24 -30.79 3.22
C LEU A 36 -33.06 -32.30 3.12
N SER A 37 -31.83 -32.76 3.00
CA SER A 37 -31.47 -34.17 2.97
C SER A 37 -30.20 -34.39 3.80
N SER A 38 -30.38 -35.00 4.97
CA SER A 38 -29.33 -35.24 5.99
C SER A 38 -28.49 -34.01 6.30
N PRO A 39 -29.07 -32.88 6.74
CA PRO A 39 -28.30 -31.69 7.06
C PRO A 39 -27.30 -31.96 8.19
N GLU A 40 -26.05 -31.47 8.07
CA GLU A 40 -24.98 -31.69 9.05
C GLU A 40 -24.57 -30.40 9.77
N GLY A 41 -24.01 -29.45 9.02
CA GLY A 41 -23.49 -28.18 9.54
C GLY A 41 -24.54 -27.07 9.61
N ILE A 42 -24.40 -26.21 10.61
CA ILE A 42 -25.28 -25.05 10.81
C ILE A 42 -24.50 -23.82 11.27
N TYR A 43 -24.87 -22.67 10.71
CA TYR A 43 -24.48 -21.35 11.18
C TYR A 43 -25.72 -20.48 11.38
N VAL A 44 -25.73 -19.67 12.44
CA VAL A 44 -26.84 -18.76 12.77
C VAL A 44 -26.27 -17.37 12.90
N ASP A 45 -26.70 -16.46 12.04
CA ASP A 45 -26.37 -15.03 12.12
C ASP A 45 -27.00 -14.44 13.38
N GLY A 46 -26.16 -13.89 14.25
CA GLY A 46 -26.57 -13.37 15.55
C GLY A 46 -27.44 -12.11 15.48
N ASN A 47 -27.34 -11.35 14.39
CA ASN A 47 -28.04 -10.08 14.17
C ASN A 47 -29.40 -10.29 13.51
N SER A 48 -29.46 -11.11 12.45
CA SER A 48 -30.69 -11.32 11.66
C SER A 48 -31.51 -12.52 12.13
N GLY A 49 -30.86 -13.51 12.76
CA GLY A 49 -31.45 -14.82 13.06
C GLY A 49 -31.59 -15.73 11.84
N THR A 50 -30.94 -15.39 10.73
CA THR A 50 -30.85 -16.21 9.52
C THR A 50 -30.04 -17.47 9.79
N VAL A 51 -30.47 -18.60 9.23
CA VAL A 51 -29.82 -19.90 9.39
C VAL A 51 -29.21 -20.36 8.07
N TYR A 52 -27.93 -20.73 8.08
CA TYR A 52 -27.24 -21.35 6.95
C TYR A 52 -26.97 -22.81 7.29
N ILE A 53 -27.26 -23.69 6.33
CA ILE A 53 -27.30 -25.14 6.57
C ILE A 53 -26.52 -25.86 5.48
N ALA A 54 -25.60 -26.74 5.88
CA ALA A 54 -24.98 -27.68 4.98
C ALA A 54 -25.96 -28.82 4.69
N ASP A 55 -26.60 -28.76 3.52
CA ASP A 55 -27.57 -29.73 3.01
C ASP A 55 -26.80 -30.90 2.37
N TYR A 56 -26.13 -31.69 3.23
CA TYR A 56 -25.06 -32.64 2.89
C TYR A 56 -25.35 -33.51 1.67
N VAL A 57 -26.47 -34.24 1.66
CA VAL A 57 -26.79 -35.17 0.56
C VAL A 57 -27.18 -34.42 -0.71
N ASN A 58 -27.70 -33.19 -0.59
CA ASN A 58 -28.02 -32.34 -1.71
C ASN A 58 -26.84 -31.43 -2.13
N ASN A 59 -25.62 -31.68 -1.65
CA ASN A 59 -24.39 -31.03 -2.15
C ASN A 59 -24.46 -29.49 -2.24
N ARG A 60 -25.08 -28.84 -1.25
CA ARG A 60 -25.32 -27.39 -1.28
C ARG A 60 -25.40 -26.78 0.11
N ILE A 61 -25.26 -25.46 0.17
CA ILE A 61 -25.56 -24.65 1.36
C ILE A 61 -26.88 -23.92 1.16
N GLN A 62 -27.80 -24.09 2.11
CA GLN A 62 -29.13 -23.46 2.13
C GLN A 62 -29.19 -22.34 3.17
N LYS A 63 -29.56 -21.14 2.72
CA LYS A 63 -29.88 -19.98 3.57
C LYS A 63 -31.39 -19.93 3.82
N TRP A 64 -31.78 -19.88 5.08
CA TRP A 64 -33.16 -19.75 5.54
C TRP A 64 -33.30 -18.49 6.39
N GLU A 65 -33.99 -17.49 5.84
CA GLU A 65 -34.36 -16.28 6.58
C GLU A 65 -35.27 -16.64 7.77
N LYS A 66 -35.26 -15.79 8.79
CA LYS A 66 -36.11 -15.99 9.96
C LYS A 66 -37.58 -16.12 9.54
N ASP A 67 -38.24 -17.18 10.03
CA ASP A 67 -39.64 -17.50 9.76
C ASP A 67 -39.96 -17.85 8.28
N ALA A 68 -38.95 -18.04 7.43
CA ALA A 68 -39.14 -18.46 6.04
C ALA A 68 -39.61 -19.93 5.94
N HIS A 69 -40.39 -20.22 4.90
CA HIS A 69 -40.87 -21.57 4.60
C HIS A 69 -40.02 -22.31 3.56
N ASN A 70 -39.13 -21.59 2.87
CA ASN A 70 -38.29 -22.08 1.79
C ASN A 70 -36.86 -21.53 1.96
N GLY A 71 -35.86 -22.33 1.64
CA GLY A 71 -34.45 -21.93 1.59
C GLY A 71 -34.01 -21.39 0.23
N THR A 72 -32.94 -20.62 0.23
CA THR A 72 -32.21 -20.18 -0.96
C THR A 72 -30.82 -20.81 -0.99
N THR A 73 -30.45 -21.42 -2.12
CA THR A 73 -29.09 -21.96 -2.28
C THR A 73 -28.08 -20.82 -2.42
N VAL A 74 -27.06 -20.82 -1.56
CA VAL A 74 -26.03 -19.77 -1.52
C VAL A 74 -24.62 -20.29 -1.83
N ALA A 75 -24.42 -21.61 -1.87
CA ALA A 75 -23.23 -22.25 -2.40
C ALA A 75 -23.56 -23.66 -2.90
N GLY A 76 -22.89 -24.13 -3.95
CA GLY A 76 -23.24 -25.34 -4.68
C GLY A 76 -24.43 -25.16 -5.64
N LEU A 77 -24.70 -26.17 -6.47
CA LEU A 77 -25.75 -26.11 -7.47
C LEU A 77 -27.15 -26.22 -6.84
N SER A 78 -28.09 -25.37 -7.28
CA SER A 78 -29.46 -25.39 -6.79
C SER A 78 -30.22 -26.69 -7.09
N THR A 79 -29.76 -27.44 -8.10
CA THR A 79 -30.27 -28.78 -8.47
C THR A 79 -29.95 -29.83 -7.41
N GLY A 80 -28.93 -29.60 -6.58
CA GLY A 80 -28.40 -30.51 -5.57
C GLY A 80 -27.46 -31.60 -6.11
N GLU A 81 -27.06 -31.50 -7.38
CA GLU A 81 -26.06 -32.37 -7.99
C GLU A 81 -24.67 -32.07 -7.41
N GLY A 82 -23.94 -33.12 -7.05
CA GLY A 82 -22.57 -33.01 -6.54
C GLY A 82 -21.52 -32.91 -7.65
N GLY A 83 -20.37 -32.35 -7.34
CA GLY A 83 -19.24 -32.23 -8.28
C GLY A 83 -17.99 -31.65 -7.63
N SER A 84 -16.89 -31.64 -8.39
CA SER A 84 -15.57 -31.15 -7.95
C SER A 84 -15.16 -29.80 -8.57
N ASP A 85 -15.93 -29.31 -9.56
CA ASP A 85 -15.72 -27.99 -10.15
C ASP A 85 -15.99 -26.87 -9.12
N HIS A 86 -15.58 -25.65 -9.42
CA HIS A 86 -15.67 -24.52 -8.48
C HIS A 86 -17.12 -24.08 -8.20
N GLU A 87 -18.09 -24.47 -9.04
CA GLU A 87 -19.51 -24.16 -8.85
C GLU A 87 -20.27 -25.25 -8.08
N SER A 88 -19.62 -26.39 -7.84
CA SER A 88 -20.22 -27.57 -7.22
C SER A 88 -19.57 -27.86 -5.86
N LEU A 89 -20.35 -28.46 -4.98
CA LEU A 89 -19.88 -29.05 -3.73
C LEU A 89 -20.07 -30.56 -3.82
N SER A 90 -19.44 -31.30 -2.92
CA SER A 90 -19.65 -32.72 -2.74
C SER A 90 -19.64 -33.03 -1.24
N GLU A 91 -20.80 -33.42 -0.73
CA GLU A 91 -21.02 -33.78 0.68
C GLU A 91 -20.50 -32.71 1.66
N PRO A 92 -20.98 -31.45 1.57
CA PRO A 92 -20.53 -30.39 2.46
C PRO A 92 -20.99 -30.67 3.90
N SER A 93 -20.07 -30.64 4.86
CA SER A 93 -20.37 -31.01 6.25
C SER A 93 -20.50 -29.80 7.19
N SER A 94 -19.88 -28.66 6.86
CA SER A 94 -19.88 -27.47 7.71
C SER A 94 -19.96 -26.18 6.91
N VAL A 95 -20.52 -25.15 7.55
CA VAL A 95 -20.67 -23.80 7.02
C VAL A 95 -20.35 -22.79 8.13
N TRP A 96 -19.62 -21.73 7.77
CA TRP A 96 -19.42 -20.54 8.59
C TRP A 96 -19.61 -19.30 7.72
N VAL A 97 -20.24 -18.26 8.26
CA VAL A 97 -20.52 -17.03 7.51
C VAL A 97 -19.96 -15.85 8.28
N ASP A 98 -19.33 -14.93 7.57
CA ASP A 98 -18.96 -13.63 8.13
C ASP A 98 -20.20 -12.73 8.15
N ASP A 99 -20.67 -12.36 9.34
CA ASP A 99 -21.89 -11.56 9.52
C ASP A 99 -21.75 -10.13 8.96
N GLU A 100 -20.53 -9.58 8.83
CA GLU A 100 -20.29 -8.22 8.30
C GLU A 100 -20.17 -8.21 6.77
N THR A 101 -19.46 -9.20 6.21
CA THR A 101 -19.16 -9.25 4.76
C THR A 101 -20.07 -10.19 3.97
N HIS A 102 -20.85 -11.02 4.66
CA HIS A 102 -21.73 -12.06 4.11
C HIS A 102 -21.01 -13.14 3.27
N VAL A 103 -19.70 -13.30 3.46
CA VAL A 103 -18.92 -14.36 2.81
C VAL A 103 -19.21 -15.71 3.45
N VAL A 104 -19.43 -16.74 2.64
CA VAL A 104 -19.77 -18.11 3.08
C VAL A 104 -18.56 -19.01 2.91
N TYR A 105 -18.16 -19.67 3.98
CA TYR A 105 -17.07 -20.64 4.01
C TYR A 105 -17.64 -22.04 4.23
N VAL A 106 -17.20 -23.01 3.44
CA VAL A 106 -17.78 -24.35 3.38
C VAL A 106 -16.70 -25.42 3.51
N ALA A 107 -16.89 -26.38 4.40
CA ALA A 107 -16.13 -27.62 4.40
C ALA A 107 -16.73 -28.54 3.34
N ASP A 108 -16.06 -28.63 2.19
CA ASP A 108 -16.45 -29.42 1.04
C ASP A 108 -15.79 -30.80 1.16
N SER A 109 -16.37 -31.61 2.04
CA SER A 109 -15.69 -32.75 2.69
C SER A 109 -15.20 -33.81 1.72
N ALA A 110 -16.03 -34.20 0.75
CA ALA A 110 -15.67 -35.25 -0.21
C ALA A 110 -14.73 -34.74 -1.32
N ASN A 111 -14.58 -33.42 -1.47
CA ASN A 111 -13.56 -32.80 -2.33
C ASN A 111 -12.30 -32.40 -1.54
N GLU A 112 -12.20 -32.80 -0.27
CA GLU A 112 -11.05 -32.56 0.63
C GLU A 112 -10.56 -31.10 0.63
N ARG A 113 -11.50 -30.15 0.67
CA ARG A 113 -11.19 -28.72 0.59
C ARG A 113 -12.12 -27.86 1.46
N ILE A 114 -11.66 -26.64 1.74
CA ILE A 114 -12.48 -25.54 2.24
C ILE A 114 -12.68 -24.56 1.10
N GLN A 115 -13.93 -24.32 0.74
CA GLN A 115 -14.30 -23.32 -0.26
C GLN A 115 -14.80 -22.03 0.40
N ARG A 116 -14.49 -20.90 -0.23
CA ARG A 116 -15.04 -19.58 0.08
C ARG A 116 -15.92 -19.15 -1.09
N SER A 117 -17.16 -18.76 -0.81
CA SER A 117 -18.05 -18.15 -1.79
C SER A 117 -18.43 -16.74 -1.34
N LEU A 118 -18.36 -15.78 -2.26
CA LEU A 118 -18.86 -14.42 -2.05
C LEU A 118 -20.40 -14.42 -2.05
N TYR A 119 -21.02 -13.46 -1.38
CA TYR A 119 -22.48 -13.33 -1.33
C TYR A 119 -23.07 -13.28 -2.76
N ASN A 120 -23.94 -14.25 -3.09
CA ASN A 120 -24.54 -14.49 -4.42
C ASN A 120 -23.58 -14.90 -5.55
N ALA A 121 -22.34 -15.29 -5.25
CA ALA A 121 -21.47 -15.96 -6.23
C ALA A 121 -21.78 -17.46 -6.24
N LEU A 122 -22.00 -18.03 -7.42
CA LEU A 122 -22.15 -19.49 -7.60
C LEU A 122 -20.78 -20.19 -7.67
N VAL A 123 -19.70 -19.45 -7.90
CA VAL A 123 -18.33 -19.94 -8.00
C VAL A 123 -17.63 -19.75 -6.66
N GLY A 124 -17.10 -20.83 -6.09
CA GLY A 124 -16.29 -20.82 -4.88
C GLY A 124 -14.79 -20.89 -5.17
N ASP A 125 -14.01 -20.16 -4.39
CA ASP A 125 -12.55 -20.26 -4.37
C ASP A 125 -12.14 -21.33 -3.38
N THR A 126 -11.28 -22.26 -3.79
CA THR A 126 -10.67 -23.20 -2.85
C THR A 126 -9.62 -22.44 -2.05
N ILE A 127 -9.95 -22.17 -0.79
CA ILE A 127 -9.02 -21.48 0.09
C ILE A 127 -8.07 -22.51 0.70
N ALA A 128 -8.54 -23.54 1.41
CA ALA A 128 -7.67 -24.55 2.03
C ALA A 128 -7.89 -25.94 1.43
N GLY A 129 -6.85 -26.78 1.40
CA GLY A 129 -6.97 -28.15 0.89
C GLY A 129 -7.00 -28.21 -0.64
N GLY A 130 -7.74 -29.16 -1.21
CA GLY A 130 -7.92 -29.30 -2.66
C GLY A 130 -6.71 -29.87 -3.42
N SER A 131 -5.65 -30.26 -2.71
CA SER A 131 -4.48 -30.97 -3.28
C SER A 131 -4.62 -32.51 -3.17
N GLY A 132 -5.86 -33.00 -3.12
CA GLY A 132 -6.21 -34.41 -2.90
C GLY A 132 -6.05 -34.87 -1.45
N THR A 133 -6.49 -36.10 -1.18
CA THR A 133 -6.46 -36.73 0.14
C THR A 133 -5.03 -36.92 0.67
N GLY A 134 -4.76 -36.55 1.92
CA GLY A 134 -3.46 -36.80 2.57
C GLY A 134 -3.21 -35.95 3.82
N ASP A 135 -2.06 -36.15 4.44
CA ASP A 135 -1.67 -35.55 5.73
C ASP A 135 -0.70 -34.36 5.59
N LYS A 136 -0.39 -33.91 4.36
CA LYS A 136 0.40 -32.68 4.15
C LYS A 136 -0.40 -31.45 4.56
N LEU A 137 0.27 -30.32 4.74
CA LEU A 137 -0.42 -29.08 5.11
C LEU A 137 -1.47 -28.70 4.05
N THR A 138 -1.17 -28.83 2.76
CA THR A 138 -2.09 -28.53 1.63
C THR A 138 -3.17 -29.58 1.37
N GLN A 139 -3.23 -30.65 2.16
CA GLN A 139 -4.12 -31.80 1.94
C GLN A 139 -5.02 -31.98 3.17
N PHE A 140 -6.24 -32.44 2.94
CA PHE A 140 -7.14 -32.89 4.00
C PHE A 140 -7.58 -34.32 3.75
N ASP A 141 -8.17 -34.95 4.76
CA ASP A 141 -8.88 -36.21 4.63
C ASP A 141 -10.19 -36.12 5.44
N GLN A 142 -11.27 -35.82 4.71
CA GLN A 142 -12.61 -35.49 5.23
C GLN A 142 -12.58 -34.32 6.24
N PRO A 143 -12.31 -33.08 5.79
CA PRO A 143 -12.46 -31.91 6.65
C PRO A 143 -13.93 -31.79 7.06
N ILE A 144 -14.23 -31.91 8.36
CA ILE A 144 -15.62 -32.04 8.83
C ILE A 144 -16.18 -30.77 9.45
N ASP A 145 -15.31 -29.87 9.93
CA ASP A 145 -15.73 -28.61 10.55
C ASP A 145 -14.71 -27.50 10.32
N LEU A 146 -15.19 -26.26 10.34
CA LEU A 146 -14.39 -25.05 10.20
C LEU A 146 -14.90 -23.92 11.09
N LYS A 147 -13.99 -23.16 11.71
CA LYS A 147 -14.31 -21.97 12.53
C LYS A 147 -13.24 -20.91 12.41
N PHE A 148 -13.66 -19.66 12.56
CA PHE A 148 -12.77 -18.52 12.67
C PHE A 148 -12.67 -18.06 14.12
N ASP A 149 -11.49 -17.60 14.53
CA ASP A 149 -11.32 -16.82 15.76
C ASP A 149 -11.49 -15.31 15.49
N ASN A 150 -11.50 -14.51 16.56
CA ASN A 150 -11.66 -13.05 16.49
C ASN A 150 -10.48 -12.35 15.79
N ASP A 151 -9.36 -13.04 15.60
CA ASP A 151 -8.18 -12.51 14.90
C ASP A 151 -8.19 -12.90 13.39
N GLY A 152 -9.25 -13.59 12.93
CA GLY A 152 -9.43 -14.00 11.54
C GLY A 152 -8.69 -15.28 11.14
N ASN A 153 -8.19 -16.08 12.10
CA ASN A 153 -7.55 -17.34 11.79
C ASN A 153 -8.59 -18.45 11.61
N LEU A 154 -8.45 -19.25 10.55
CA LEU A 154 -9.31 -20.37 10.22
C LEU A 154 -8.79 -21.66 10.86
N TYR A 155 -9.62 -22.34 11.64
CA TYR A 155 -9.37 -23.67 12.19
C TYR A 155 -10.18 -24.69 11.42
N VAL A 156 -9.55 -25.75 10.95
CA VAL A 156 -10.19 -26.85 10.20
C VAL A 156 -9.98 -28.18 10.94
N CYS A 157 -11.07 -28.88 11.21
CA CYS A 157 -11.07 -30.23 11.78
C CYS A 157 -10.89 -31.26 10.66
N ASP A 158 -9.68 -31.77 10.52
CA ASP A 158 -9.29 -32.76 9.52
C ASP A 158 -9.46 -34.17 10.11
N ARG A 159 -10.66 -34.75 9.91
CA ARG A 159 -11.20 -35.84 10.72
C ARG A 159 -10.37 -37.11 10.64
N VAL A 160 -10.06 -37.56 9.42
CA VAL A 160 -9.39 -38.85 9.22
C VAL A 160 -7.89 -38.74 9.54
N ASN A 161 -7.29 -37.58 9.33
CA ASN A 161 -5.92 -37.30 9.75
C ASN A 161 -5.77 -37.02 11.26
N HIS A 162 -6.87 -37.03 12.03
CA HIS A 162 -6.87 -36.86 13.48
C HIS A 162 -6.18 -35.56 13.95
N ARG A 163 -6.41 -34.46 13.24
CA ARG A 163 -5.77 -33.16 13.54
C ARG A 163 -6.73 -31.99 13.38
N VAL A 164 -6.36 -30.87 14.00
CA VAL A 164 -6.94 -29.55 13.73
C VAL A 164 -5.83 -28.67 13.18
N LEU A 165 -6.05 -28.09 12.01
CA LEU A 165 -5.10 -27.18 11.37
C LEU A 165 -5.57 -25.74 11.52
N MET A 166 -4.66 -24.86 11.92
CA MET A 166 -4.88 -23.43 11.94
C MET A 166 -4.23 -22.82 10.71
N PHE A 167 -5.02 -22.06 9.97
CA PHE A 167 -4.62 -21.29 8.81
C PHE A 167 -4.75 -19.82 9.14
N LYS A 168 -3.62 -19.14 9.10
CA LYS A 168 -3.64 -17.69 9.02
C LYS A 168 -4.04 -17.31 7.62
N LEU A 169 -5.23 -16.73 7.49
CA LEU A 169 -5.71 -16.23 6.21
C LEU A 169 -5.12 -14.84 5.99
N ILE A 170 -4.39 -14.68 4.88
CA ILE A 170 -3.92 -13.36 4.42
C ILE A 170 -4.79 -13.05 3.19
N ASN A 171 -5.56 -11.97 3.25
CA ASN A 171 -6.55 -11.66 2.21
C ASN A 171 -7.54 -12.80 1.93
N ASN A 172 -7.98 -13.52 2.98
CA ASN A 172 -8.90 -14.67 2.91
C ASN A 172 -8.35 -15.95 2.22
N GLU A 173 -7.04 -16.07 2.00
CA GLU A 173 -6.37 -17.29 1.48
C GLU A 173 -5.41 -17.90 2.52
N PRO A 174 -5.36 -19.25 2.70
CA PRO A 174 -4.49 -19.89 3.67
C PRO A 174 -3.07 -20.03 3.14
N CYS A 175 -2.14 -19.64 3.99
CA CYS A 175 -0.71 -19.77 3.71
C CYS A 175 -0.26 -21.23 3.91
N PHE A 176 0.08 -21.92 2.81
CA PHE A 176 0.80 -23.18 2.86
C PHE A 176 2.29 -22.97 2.53
N PRO A 177 3.22 -23.65 3.21
CA PRO A 177 4.62 -23.63 2.80
C PRO A 177 4.78 -24.45 1.51
N VAL A 178 4.83 -23.77 0.36
CA VAL A 178 5.15 -24.40 -0.93
C VAL A 178 6.64 -24.71 -0.97
N SER A 179 6.99 -25.95 -1.32
CA SER A 179 8.35 -26.32 -1.70
C SER A 179 8.66 -25.80 -3.11
N THR A 180 9.36 -24.66 -3.19
CA THR A 180 9.97 -24.10 -4.42
C THR A 180 11.50 -24.13 -4.32
N PRO A 181 12.22 -23.94 -5.45
CA PRO A 181 13.65 -24.25 -5.56
C PRO A 181 14.45 -23.45 -4.53
N THR A 182 15.43 -24.13 -3.95
CA THR A 182 16.33 -23.61 -2.93
C THR A 182 16.87 -22.24 -3.36
N PRO A 183 16.70 -21.17 -2.56
CA PRO A 183 17.40 -19.93 -2.82
C PRO A 183 18.90 -20.22 -2.78
N SER A 184 19.59 -19.87 -3.86
CA SER A 184 21.05 -19.90 -3.95
C SER A 184 21.65 -18.78 -3.09
N SER A 185 21.46 -18.88 -1.79
CA SER A 185 22.35 -18.30 -0.79
C SER A 185 22.01 -18.95 0.56
N THR A 186 22.75 -20.01 0.89
CA THR A 186 22.77 -20.53 2.26
C THR A 186 23.08 -19.37 3.22
N PRO A 187 22.37 -19.22 4.36
CA PRO A 187 22.70 -18.17 5.32
C PRO A 187 24.19 -18.25 5.69
N THR A 188 24.93 -17.23 5.31
CA THR A 188 26.38 -17.16 5.57
C THR A 188 26.69 -16.85 7.02
N SER A 189 25.71 -16.55 7.88
CA SER A 189 25.83 -16.65 9.35
C SER A 189 24.45 -16.78 10.00
N THR A 190 24.29 -17.71 10.96
CA THR A 190 23.02 -17.88 11.70
C THR A 190 22.95 -17.05 12.99
N THR A 191 24.04 -16.37 13.36
CA THR A 191 24.14 -15.60 14.60
C THR A 191 24.59 -14.16 14.34
N THR A 192 24.02 -13.23 15.11
CA THR A 192 24.30 -11.80 15.05
C THR A 192 24.56 -11.29 16.48
N SER A 193 25.43 -10.30 16.62
CA SER A 193 25.58 -9.54 17.87
C SER A 193 24.98 -8.14 17.72
N THR A 194 24.55 -7.54 18.82
CA THR A 194 24.08 -6.16 18.85
C THR A 194 24.96 -5.34 19.78
N GLU A 195 25.44 -4.20 19.29
CA GLU A 195 26.27 -3.26 20.04
C GLU A 195 25.67 -1.86 19.99
N ASN A 196 25.66 -1.16 21.12
CA ASN A 196 25.32 0.27 21.17
C ASN A 196 26.61 1.08 21.21
N VAL A 197 26.79 1.97 20.23
CA VAL A 197 27.99 2.79 20.08
C VAL A 197 27.62 4.27 19.97
N TRP A 198 28.57 5.13 20.28
CA TRP A 198 28.46 6.58 20.16
C TRP A 198 29.35 7.08 19.04
N LEU A 199 28.75 7.66 18.00
CA LEU A 199 29.48 8.28 16.90
C LEU A 199 29.65 9.77 17.19
N SER A 200 30.89 10.25 17.18
CA SER A 200 31.20 11.62 17.62
C SER A 200 31.24 12.59 16.44
N MET A 201 30.55 13.71 16.56
CA MET A 201 30.52 14.78 15.57
C MET A 201 31.65 15.79 15.85
N PRO A 202 32.07 16.62 14.86
CA PRO A 202 33.17 17.57 15.04
C PRO A 202 32.95 18.60 16.16
N ASP A 203 31.70 18.91 16.48
CA ASP A 203 31.30 19.82 17.54
C ASP A 203 31.21 19.16 18.93
N GLY A 204 31.56 17.87 19.02
CA GLY A 204 31.58 17.10 20.26
C GLY A 204 30.25 16.43 20.62
N VAL A 205 29.18 16.67 19.86
CA VAL A 205 27.91 15.95 20.04
C VAL A 205 28.06 14.50 19.62
N ARG A 206 27.44 13.58 20.37
CA ARG A 206 27.47 12.15 20.07
C ARG A 206 26.11 11.63 19.64
N LEU A 207 26.09 10.89 18.54
CA LEU A 207 24.88 10.25 18.03
C LEU A 207 24.82 8.79 18.49
N SER A 208 23.67 8.42 19.05
CA SER A 208 23.38 7.06 19.52
C SER A 208 23.15 6.16 18.32
N THR A 209 23.94 5.08 18.25
CA THR A 209 23.93 4.14 17.14
C THR A 209 23.80 2.72 17.67
N THR A 210 22.89 1.94 17.10
CA THR A 210 22.84 0.50 17.31
C THR A 210 23.41 -0.20 16.08
N LEU A 211 24.45 -0.99 16.29
CA LEU A 211 25.06 -1.85 15.27
C LEU A 211 24.56 -3.28 15.48
N THR A 212 23.94 -3.86 14.46
CA THR A 212 23.68 -5.30 14.41
C THR A 212 24.70 -5.92 13.47
N ILE A 213 25.59 -6.72 14.03
CA ILE A 213 26.82 -7.18 13.39
C ILE A 213 26.71 -8.69 13.12
N PRO A 214 27.04 -9.18 11.92
CA PRO A 214 27.15 -10.61 11.66
C PRO A 214 28.28 -11.22 12.51
N VAL A 215 28.04 -12.36 13.14
CA VAL A 215 29.14 -13.09 13.81
C VAL A 215 30.05 -13.67 12.73
N ALA A 216 31.32 -13.27 12.75
CA ALA A 216 32.37 -13.74 11.85
C ALA A 216 32.52 -15.26 11.94
N LYS A 217 32.55 -15.95 10.78
CA LYS A 217 32.81 -17.39 10.73
C LYS A 217 34.30 -17.71 10.81
N HIS A 218 35.15 -16.81 10.29
CA HIS A 218 36.59 -16.98 10.27
C HIS A 218 37.32 -15.69 10.66
N GLY A 219 38.15 -15.73 11.71
CA GLY A 219 39.12 -14.67 12.02
C GLY A 219 38.56 -13.24 12.07
N ASN A 220 39.26 -12.30 11.43
CA ASN A 220 38.92 -10.87 11.33
C ASN A 220 38.09 -10.56 10.07
N GLU A 221 37.05 -11.34 9.78
CA GLU A 221 36.10 -11.02 8.72
C GLU A 221 35.54 -9.59 8.88
N LYS A 222 35.45 -8.89 7.75
CA LYS A 222 34.96 -7.52 7.65
C LYS A 222 33.73 -7.51 6.75
N PHE A 223 32.70 -6.80 7.18
CA PHE A 223 31.41 -6.73 6.51
C PHE A 223 31.16 -5.32 5.99
N PRO A 224 30.45 -5.16 4.86
CA PRO A 224 29.92 -3.86 4.49
C PRO A 224 28.89 -3.37 5.50
N VAL A 225 28.76 -2.04 5.61
CA VAL A 225 27.81 -1.42 6.54
C VAL A 225 26.58 -0.89 5.78
N LEU A 226 25.39 -1.20 6.25
CA LEU A 226 24.13 -0.63 5.79
C LEU A 226 23.62 0.36 6.83
N LEU A 227 23.46 1.63 6.45
CA LEU A 227 23.03 2.71 7.33
C LEU A 227 21.56 3.05 7.10
N GLU A 228 20.79 3.04 8.19
CA GLU A 228 19.50 3.71 8.30
C GLU A 228 19.61 4.88 9.30
N TYR A 229 19.24 6.09 8.87
CA TYR A 229 19.47 7.35 9.57
C TYR A 229 18.17 8.15 9.63
N LYS A 230 17.50 8.25 10.79
CA LYS A 230 16.16 8.87 10.90
C LYS A 230 15.81 9.34 12.32
N PRO A 231 14.85 10.28 12.49
CA PRO A 231 14.49 10.82 13.81
C PRO A 231 13.51 9.96 14.62
N TYR A 232 13.13 8.78 14.11
CA TYR A 232 11.99 8.01 14.63
C TYR A 232 12.31 7.15 15.85
N ARG A 233 13.33 7.53 16.62
CA ARG A 233 13.66 7.00 17.94
C ARG A 233 13.83 5.47 17.93
N LYS A 234 15.05 5.02 17.66
CA LYS A 234 15.39 3.62 17.40
C LYS A 234 15.12 2.66 18.55
N ASP A 235 15.11 3.17 19.79
CA ASP A 235 15.00 2.39 21.03
C ASP A 235 13.57 2.31 21.60
N ASP A 236 12.60 3.00 20.99
CA ASP A 236 11.19 2.92 21.40
C ASP A 236 10.22 2.86 20.21
N ASN A 237 9.84 3.99 19.62
CA ASN A 237 8.76 4.13 18.65
C ASN A 237 8.99 3.25 17.41
N SER A 238 10.23 3.18 16.92
CA SER A 238 10.58 2.36 15.76
C SER A 238 11.25 1.03 16.12
N PHE A 239 11.26 0.64 17.40
CA PHE A 239 11.97 -0.58 17.82
C PHE A 239 11.36 -1.84 17.21
N ASN A 240 10.05 -2.07 17.41
CA ASN A 240 9.38 -3.30 16.96
C ASN A 240 9.24 -3.41 15.44
N ALA A 241 8.99 -2.29 14.76
CA ALA A 241 8.74 -2.27 13.32
C ALA A 241 10.00 -2.57 12.49
N ASP A 242 11.20 -2.26 13.00
CA ASP A 242 12.43 -2.31 12.20
C ASP A 242 13.27 -3.58 12.43
N GLN A 243 12.99 -4.37 13.48
CA GLN A 243 13.85 -5.50 13.85
C GLN A 243 13.94 -6.59 12.78
N SER A 244 12.83 -6.92 12.10
CA SER A 244 12.80 -8.01 11.12
C SER A 244 13.80 -7.80 9.98
N ASN A 245 13.84 -6.58 9.42
CA ASN A 245 14.69 -6.26 8.27
C ASN A 245 16.16 -6.15 8.69
N ILE A 246 16.43 -5.57 9.86
CA ILE A 246 17.79 -5.42 10.42
C ILE A 246 18.44 -6.79 10.63
N PHE A 247 17.76 -7.71 11.32
CA PHE A 247 18.32 -9.05 11.57
C PHE A 247 18.38 -9.89 10.29
N TYR A 248 17.42 -9.73 9.37
CA TYR A 248 17.43 -10.42 8.07
C TYR A 248 18.68 -10.07 7.26
N LEU A 249 19.02 -8.78 7.17
CA LEU A 249 20.20 -8.28 6.48
C LEU A 249 21.48 -8.69 7.22
N ALA A 250 21.50 -8.58 8.55
CA ALA A 250 22.68 -8.94 9.34
C ALA A 250 23.06 -10.42 9.21
N ARG A 251 22.10 -11.34 9.25
CA ARG A 251 22.32 -12.78 9.01
C ARG A 251 22.85 -13.09 7.60
N ARG A 252 22.78 -12.13 6.67
CA ARG A 252 23.28 -12.25 5.29
C ARG A 252 24.60 -11.49 5.07
N GLY A 253 25.30 -11.15 6.16
CA GLY A 253 26.67 -10.65 6.12
C GLY A 253 26.77 -9.15 5.86
N PHE A 254 25.84 -8.37 6.42
CA PHE A 254 25.86 -6.92 6.44
C PHE A 254 25.88 -6.43 7.89
N THR A 255 26.77 -5.52 8.25
CA THR A 255 26.61 -4.79 9.51
C THR A 255 25.52 -3.75 9.30
N VAL A 256 24.44 -3.80 10.08
CA VAL A 256 23.34 -2.84 9.95
C VAL A 256 23.44 -1.81 11.08
N ALA A 257 23.62 -0.54 10.71
CA ALA A 257 23.72 0.59 11.61
C ALA A 257 22.41 1.39 11.59
N LYS A 258 21.75 1.48 12.74
CA LYS A 258 20.58 2.36 12.94
C LYS A 258 20.96 3.49 13.87
N VAL A 259 20.76 4.72 13.40
CA VAL A 259 21.24 5.92 14.07
C VAL A 259 20.06 6.86 14.32
N ASP A 260 19.91 7.29 15.57
CA ASP A 260 19.05 8.42 15.89
C ASP A 260 19.76 9.70 15.48
N ILE A 261 19.11 10.54 14.68
CA ILE A 261 19.72 11.82 14.30
C ILE A 261 19.85 12.75 15.50
N ARG A 262 20.69 13.79 15.37
CA ARG A 262 20.96 14.77 16.42
C ARG A 262 19.69 15.25 17.14
N GLY A 263 19.73 15.19 18.47
CA GLY A 263 18.66 15.66 19.35
C GLY A 263 17.37 14.84 19.33
N THR A 264 17.40 13.62 18.76
CA THR A 264 16.27 12.68 18.73
C THR A 264 16.60 11.37 19.43
N GLY A 265 15.57 10.68 19.93
CA GLY A 265 15.73 9.38 20.60
C GLY A 265 16.76 9.40 21.73
N SER A 266 17.85 8.63 21.57
CA SER A 266 18.97 8.61 22.52
C SER A 266 20.15 9.53 22.13
N SER A 267 20.11 10.19 20.99
CA SER A 267 21.22 11.05 20.54
C SER A 267 21.32 12.35 21.32
N GLU A 268 22.55 12.81 21.54
CA GLU A 268 22.82 14.10 22.16
C GLU A 268 22.53 15.27 21.20
N GLY A 269 22.68 16.48 21.72
CA GLY A 269 22.55 17.73 20.96
C GLY A 269 21.13 18.28 20.96
N VAL A 270 20.98 19.42 20.29
CA VAL A 270 19.69 20.08 20.11
C VAL A 270 19.04 19.51 18.85
N LEU A 271 17.73 19.27 18.92
CA LEU A 271 16.93 18.87 17.77
C LEU A 271 17.18 19.80 16.59
N ILE A 272 17.39 19.23 15.41
CA ILE A 272 17.54 20.00 14.18
C ILE A 272 16.33 20.90 13.93
N GLU A 273 16.56 22.03 13.27
CA GLU A 273 15.55 23.08 13.12
C GLU A 273 14.33 22.65 12.27
N ARG A 274 14.49 21.65 11.40
CA ARG A 274 13.46 21.05 10.53
C ARG A 274 13.98 19.79 9.86
N GLU A 275 13.18 19.22 8.96
CA GLU A 275 13.57 18.09 8.11
C GLU A 275 14.71 18.44 7.14
N TYR A 276 15.67 17.51 7.01
CA TYR A 276 16.71 17.52 5.99
C TYR A 276 17.59 18.77 6.01
N THR A 277 17.99 19.20 7.20
CA THR A 277 18.82 20.40 7.36
C THR A 277 20.25 20.17 6.87
N THR A 278 20.98 21.27 6.64
CA THR A 278 22.42 21.19 6.32
C THR A 278 23.17 20.46 7.43
N GLN A 279 22.83 20.72 8.70
CA GLN A 279 23.40 20.04 9.86
C GLN A 279 23.15 18.53 9.85
N GLU A 280 21.91 18.10 9.57
CA GLU A 280 21.57 16.67 9.48
C GLU A 280 22.45 15.96 8.44
N LEU A 281 22.60 16.54 7.26
CA LEU A 281 23.40 15.97 6.17
C LEU A 281 24.91 16.01 6.48
N ASP A 282 25.40 17.08 7.13
CA ASP A 282 26.80 17.18 7.58
C ASP A 282 27.12 16.10 8.63
N ASP A 283 26.22 15.89 9.59
CA ASP A 283 26.36 14.82 10.59
C ASP A 283 26.35 13.44 9.93
N CYS A 284 25.44 13.21 8.96
CA CYS A 284 25.35 11.95 8.23
C CYS A 284 26.65 11.63 7.47
N GLU A 285 27.31 12.63 6.87
CA GLU A 285 28.62 12.46 6.23
C GLU A 285 29.70 11.97 7.21
N HIS A 286 29.71 12.52 8.43
CA HIS A 286 30.63 12.10 9.49
C HIS A 286 30.30 10.71 10.05
N VAL A 287 29.01 10.37 10.15
CA VAL A 287 28.55 9.03 10.51
C VAL A 287 29.04 8.01 9.48
N ILE A 288 28.83 8.26 8.18
CA ILE A 288 29.27 7.36 7.11
C ILE A 288 30.79 7.13 7.16
N LYS A 289 31.57 8.19 7.40
CA LYS A 289 33.03 8.07 7.57
C LYS A 289 33.40 7.16 8.75
N GLN A 290 32.81 7.38 9.92
CA GLN A 290 33.11 6.57 11.12
C GLN A 290 32.67 5.11 10.95
N LEU A 291 31.55 4.85 10.29
CA LEU A 291 31.08 3.50 10.00
C LEU A 291 31.97 2.79 8.98
N ALA A 292 32.54 3.52 8.01
CA ALA A 292 33.53 2.95 7.10
C ALA A 292 34.84 2.58 7.82
N ASP A 293 35.25 3.36 8.82
CA ASP A 293 36.47 3.13 9.61
C ASP A 293 36.27 2.14 10.78
N TYR A 294 35.04 1.68 11.03
CA TYR A 294 34.73 0.76 12.12
C TYR A 294 35.47 -0.59 11.96
N SER A 295 35.92 -1.19 13.06
CA SER A 295 36.87 -2.32 13.04
C SER A 295 36.40 -3.52 12.21
N HIS A 296 35.10 -3.81 12.26
CA HIS A 296 34.44 -4.91 11.53
C HIS A 296 33.91 -4.46 10.15
N SER A 297 34.19 -3.24 9.71
CA SER A 297 33.79 -2.71 8.41
C SER A 297 34.80 -3.03 7.32
N ASN A 298 34.30 -3.34 6.12
CA ASN A 298 35.13 -3.44 4.90
C ASN A 298 35.37 -2.07 4.23
N GLY A 299 34.90 -0.98 4.84
CA GLY A 299 35.07 0.39 4.34
C GLY A 299 34.03 0.82 3.29
N ARG A 300 33.07 -0.03 2.94
CA ARG A 300 31.98 0.29 2.02
C ARG A 300 30.66 0.43 2.78
N VAL A 301 29.98 1.55 2.54
CA VAL A 301 28.70 1.87 3.15
C VAL A 301 27.62 1.91 2.08
N GLY A 302 26.48 1.29 2.34
CA GLY A 302 25.22 1.53 1.65
C GLY A 302 24.24 2.24 2.58
N MET A 303 23.33 3.03 2.03
CA MET A 303 22.19 3.54 2.80
C MET A 303 20.89 2.91 2.33
N PHE A 304 19.93 2.75 3.23
CA PHE A 304 18.62 2.24 2.88
C PHE A 304 17.52 2.81 3.76
N GLY A 305 16.29 2.69 3.28
CA GLY A 305 15.12 2.81 4.13
C GLY A 305 13.88 3.30 3.40
N LEU A 306 12.88 3.63 4.22
CA LEU A 306 11.57 4.12 3.83
C LEU A 306 11.45 5.59 4.21
N SER A 307 10.73 6.39 3.41
CA SER A 307 10.36 7.77 3.77
C SER A 307 11.62 8.56 4.14
N TRP A 308 11.71 9.16 5.33
CA TRP A 308 12.88 9.94 5.77
C TRP A 308 14.26 9.36 5.41
N SER A 309 14.49 8.07 5.69
CA SER A 309 15.76 7.42 5.36
C SER A 309 15.99 7.30 3.85
N ALA A 310 14.93 7.17 3.06
CA ALA A 310 15.00 7.19 1.60
C ALA A 310 15.32 8.60 1.08
N PHE A 311 14.69 9.65 1.64
CA PHE A 311 14.97 11.05 1.31
C PHE A 311 16.43 11.40 1.59
N ASN A 312 16.90 11.18 2.81
CA ASN A 312 18.28 11.54 3.13
C ASN A 312 19.31 10.65 2.43
N SER A 313 19.01 9.39 2.11
CA SER A 313 19.86 8.55 1.25
C SER A 313 20.06 9.17 -0.13
N LEU A 314 18.99 9.66 -0.75
CA LEU A 314 19.06 10.35 -2.04
C LEU A 314 19.81 11.68 -1.94
N MET A 315 19.61 12.45 -0.87
CA MET A 315 20.35 13.70 -0.63
C MET A 315 21.84 13.42 -0.37
N MET A 316 22.19 12.36 0.34
CA MET A 316 23.58 11.94 0.50
C MET A 316 24.18 11.49 -0.83
N ALA A 317 23.43 10.77 -1.66
CA ALA A 317 23.89 10.32 -2.97
C ALA A 317 24.04 11.45 -4.02
N THR A 318 23.33 12.56 -3.87
CA THR A 318 23.32 13.66 -4.86
C THR A 318 24.00 14.93 -4.38
N LEU A 319 23.79 15.35 -3.14
CA LEU A 319 24.27 16.63 -2.60
C LEU A 319 25.62 16.50 -1.89
N ARG A 320 25.85 15.41 -1.14
CA ARG A 320 27.05 15.25 -0.30
C ARG A 320 28.11 14.34 -0.91
N ARG A 321 27.69 13.19 -1.44
CA ARG A 321 28.53 12.17 -2.10
C ARG A 321 29.76 11.75 -1.26
N PRO A 322 29.56 11.31 0.00
CA PRO A 322 30.66 10.88 0.85
C PRO A 322 31.42 9.70 0.21
N PRO A 323 32.77 9.68 0.20
CA PRO A 323 33.54 8.70 -0.56
C PRO A 323 33.29 7.23 -0.22
N ALA A 324 32.86 6.94 1.01
CA ALA A 324 32.56 5.58 1.46
C ALA A 324 31.17 5.07 1.06
N LEU A 325 30.25 5.97 0.67
CA LEU A 325 28.92 5.59 0.19
C LEU A 325 29.02 5.06 -1.23
N ARG A 326 28.60 3.80 -1.43
CA ARG A 326 28.76 3.10 -2.71
C ARG A 326 27.45 2.84 -3.43
N THR A 327 26.33 2.77 -2.72
CA THR A 327 25.00 2.58 -3.30
C THR A 327 23.90 2.91 -2.30
N ILE A 328 22.67 3.10 -2.76
CA ILE A 328 21.49 3.30 -1.92
C ILE A 328 20.31 2.42 -2.36
N PHE A 329 19.40 2.14 -1.41
CA PHE A 329 18.08 1.55 -1.64
C PHE A 329 17.01 2.44 -1.00
N ALA A 330 16.26 3.20 -1.80
CA ALA A 330 15.36 4.25 -1.33
C ALA A 330 13.91 3.91 -1.69
N ALA A 331 13.05 3.76 -0.68
CA ALA A 331 11.63 3.51 -0.86
C ALA A 331 10.78 4.72 -0.45
N HIS A 332 9.85 5.12 -1.32
CA HIS A 332 8.84 6.16 -1.03
C HIS A 332 9.45 7.48 -0.55
N ALA A 333 10.34 8.05 -1.37
CA ALA A 333 10.96 9.36 -1.14
C ALA A 333 10.43 10.41 -2.12
N SER A 334 10.60 11.70 -1.79
CA SER A 334 10.38 12.81 -2.73
C SER A 334 11.67 13.26 -3.43
N ASP A 335 11.56 13.71 -4.68
CA ASP A 335 12.57 14.51 -5.39
C ASP A 335 12.38 16.03 -5.25
N ASP A 336 11.21 16.47 -4.80
CA ASP A 336 10.78 17.87 -4.73
C ASP A 336 10.09 18.16 -3.40
N LEU A 337 10.82 18.79 -2.47
CA LEU A 337 10.34 19.08 -1.11
C LEU A 337 9.18 20.09 -1.07
N TYR A 338 8.76 20.64 -2.21
CA TYR A 338 7.59 21.50 -2.30
C TYR A 338 6.41 20.80 -2.98
N LYS A 339 6.44 20.59 -4.30
CA LYS A 339 5.26 20.12 -5.05
C LYS A 339 5.04 18.62 -5.03
N ASN A 340 6.05 17.83 -4.68
CA ASN A 340 5.96 16.37 -4.60
C ASN A 340 6.25 15.91 -3.16
N ASP A 341 5.87 16.72 -2.18
CA ASP A 341 6.11 16.45 -0.77
C ASP A 341 4.84 16.69 0.04
N ILE A 342 4.80 16.19 1.28
CA ILE A 342 3.62 16.22 2.15
C ILE A 342 3.22 17.62 2.62
N HIS A 343 4.07 18.65 2.46
CA HIS A 343 3.72 19.99 2.94
C HIS A 343 2.86 20.77 1.95
N TYR A 344 3.24 20.71 0.66
CA TYR A 344 2.58 21.46 -0.41
C TYR A 344 2.40 20.62 -1.68
N PRO A 345 1.81 19.41 -1.62
CA PRO A 345 1.60 18.60 -2.81
C PRO A 345 0.83 19.43 -3.86
N ASP A 346 1.32 19.41 -5.10
CA ASP A 346 0.81 20.23 -6.22
C ASP A 346 0.84 21.77 -6.00
N GLY A 347 1.60 22.24 -5.01
CA GLY A 347 1.66 23.64 -4.59
C GLY A 347 0.45 24.08 -3.76
N ILE A 348 -0.29 23.14 -3.16
CA ILE A 348 -1.41 23.42 -2.27
C ILE A 348 -1.09 22.85 -0.89
N MET A 349 -1.28 23.66 0.15
CA MET A 349 -1.00 23.26 1.53
C MET A 349 -1.74 21.97 1.88
N HIS A 350 -1.04 21.03 2.50
CA HIS A 350 -1.60 19.80 3.04
C HIS A 350 -1.37 19.77 4.55
N LEU A 351 -2.37 19.34 5.31
CA LEU A 351 -2.22 19.06 6.75
C LEU A 351 -2.35 17.56 6.96
N ASP A 352 -1.19 16.91 7.01
CA ASP A 352 -1.12 15.50 7.32
C ASP A 352 -0.95 15.22 8.82
N HIS A 353 -1.38 14.04 9.27
CA HIS A 353 -1.11 13.55 10.63
C HIS A 353 0.40 13.52 10.97
N TYR A 354 1.27 13.30 9.98
CA TYR A 354 2.71 13.30 10.14
C TYR A 354 3.23 14.58 10.79
N ILE A 355 2.87 15.75 10.27
CA ILE A 355 3.42 17.06 10.66
C ILE A 355 3.24 17.30 12.16
N VAL A 356 2.09 16.88 12.71
CA VAL A 356 1.78 16.98 14.13
C VAL A 356 2.47 15.87 14.90
N SER A 357 2.46 14.63 14.39
CA SER A 357 3.02 13.47 15.07
C SER A 357 4.53 13.58 15.30
N ILE A 358 5.28 14.16 14.35
CA ILE A 358 6.73 14.29 14.44
C ILE A 358 7.15 15.33 15.47
N ASP A 359 6.45 16.46 15.54
CA ASP A 359 6.66 17.48 16.59
C ASP A 359 6.41 16.89 17.98
N HIS A 360 5.37 16.03 18.11
CA HIS A 360 5.11 15.31 19.37
C HIS A 360 6.22 14.30 19.71
N ALA A 361 6.65 13.49 18.74
CA ALA A 361 7.70 12.50 18.94
C ALA A 361 9.04 13.14 19.33
N ASN A 362 9.39 14.25 18.69
CA ASN A 362 10.61 15.02 18.97
C ASN A 362 10.55 15.79 20.30
N ALA A 363 9.36 15.97 20.87
CA ALA A 363 9.18 16.57 22.18
C ALA A 363 9.22 15.55 23.33
N LEU A 364 9.34 14.24 23.05
CA LEU A 364 9.50 13.20 24.08
C LEU A 364 10.90 13.26 24.70
N PRO A 365 11.05 12.97 26.01
CA PRO A 365 12.36 12.92 26.64
C PRO A 365 13.20 11.78 26.05
N ALA A 366 14.52 11.90 26.19
CA ALA A 366 15.47 10.95 25.61
C ALA A 366 15.30 9.54 26.18
N THR A 367 15.41 8.52 25.32
CA THR A 367 15.44 7.11 25.73
C THR A 367 16.78 6.74 26.39
N PRO A 368 16.87 5.61 27.12
CA PRO A 368 15.76 4.78 27.62
C PRO A 368 15.17 5.29 28.94
N ASN A 369 15.77 6.32 29.55
CA ASN A 369 15.45 6.74 30.91
C ASN A 369 14.33 7.79 31.00
N TYR A 370 13.94 8.39 29.87
CA TYR A 370 12.85 9.36 29.77
C TYR A 370 12.95 10.50 30.81
N VAL A 371 14.17 11.02 31.00
CA VAL A 371 14.45 12.03 32.02
C VAL A 371 13.74 13.34 31.68
N MET A 372 12.79 13.75 32.52
CA MET A 372 12.08 15.02 32.42
C MET A 372 12.66 16.04 33.41
N ASN A 373 13.80 16.64 33.06
CA ASN A 373 14.43 17.69 33.87
C ASN A 373 13.99 19.10 33.45
N GLU A 374 14.40 20.12 34.20
CA GLU A 374 14.06 21.53 33.90
C GLU A 374 14.50 21.95 32.50
N GLN A 375 15.63 21.44 32.02
CA GLN A 375 16.12 21.71 30.67
C GLN A 375 15.18 21.14 29.61
N TRP A 376 14.73 19.88 29.75
CA TRP A 376 13.77 19.27 28.84
C TRP A 376 12.43 20.02 28.85
N ILE A 377 11.92 20.40 30.04
CA ILE A 377 10.67 21.18 30.15
C ILE A 377 10.83 22.51 29.41
N LYS A 378 11.93 23.22 29.65
CA LYS A 378 12.22 24.49 28.98
C LYS A 378 12.26 24.31 27.46
N GLU A 379 13.00 23.32 26.97
CA GLU A 379 13.12 23.03 25.54
C GLU A 379 11.76 22.67 24.92
N ARG A 380 10.95 21.85 25.59
CA ARG A 380 9.61 21.48 25.13
C ARG A 380 8.70 22.69 24.87
N PHE A 381 8.77 23.73 25.71
CA PHE A 381 7.92 24.91 25.58
C PHE A 381 8.56 26.09 24.85
N THR A 382 9.84 26.00 24.48
CA THR A 382 10.56 27.06 23.75
C THR A 382 10.95 26.68 22.34
N ARG A 383 10.93 25.38 22.01
CA ARG A 383 11.15 24.91 20.64
C ARG A 383 9.95 25.28 19.78
N ARG A 384 10.26 25.90 18.64
CA ARG A 384 9.29 26.19 17.59
C ARG A 384 8.88 24.87 16.90
N PRO A 385 7.59 24.54 16.81
CA PRO A 385 7.11 23.42 16.01
C PRO A 385 7.56 23.55 14.55
N TRP A 386 7.90 22.44 13.90
CA TRP A 386 8.29 22.47 12.49
C TRP A 386 7.14 22.91 11.59
N ALA A 387 5.89 22.59 11.97
CA ALA A 387 4.70 23.03 11.25
C ALA A 387 4.67 24.55 11.02
N ASP A 388 5.05 25.35 12.02
CA ASP A 388 5.07 26.81 11.91
C ASP A 388 6.06 27.29 10.84
N ILE A 389 7.18 26.58 10.63
CA ILE A 389 8.18 26.92 9.63
C ILE A 389 7.60 26.72 8.24
N TYR A 390 6.93 25.59 8.01
CA TYR A 390 6.34 25.28 6.71
C TYR A 390 5.23 26.27 6.34
N LEU A 391 4.42 26.71 7.31
CA LEU A 391 3.39 27.73 7.11
C LEU A 391 3.93 29.10 6.70
N GLU A 392 5.18 29.43 7.02
CA GLU A 392 5.86 30.65 6.58
C GLU A 392 6.39 30.55 5.14
N HIS A 393 6.55 29.34 4.61
CA HIS A 393 7.13 29.04 3.30
C HIS A 393 6.08 28.50 2.31
N GLN A 394 4.97 29.21 2.15
CA GLN A 394 3.85 28.79 1.28
C GLN A 394 4.13 28.81 -0.24
N LEU A 395 5.32 29.21 -0.68
CA LEU A 395 5.70 29.33 -2.09
C LEU A 395 6.95 28.50 -2.37
N ASP A 396 7.14 28.09 -3.64
CA ASP A 396 8.37 27.46 -4.12
C ASP A 396 9.56 28.44 -4.11
N ASP A 397 10.14 28.67 -2.94
CA ASP A 397 11.25 29.57 -2.68
C ASP A 397 12.57 28.82 -2.39
N SER A 398 13.62 29.55 -2.00
CA SER A 398 14.94 28.96 -1.74
C SER A 398 14.96 27.97 -0.56
N PHE A 399 13.99 28.05 0.36
CA PHE A 399 13.91 27.15 1.51
C PHE A 399 13.67 25.70 1.06
N TRP A 400 12.74 25.49 0.14
CA TRP A 400 12.42 24.17 -0.43
C TRP A 400 13.47 23.71 -1.44
N ARG A 401 13.89 24.63 -2.32
CA ARG A 401 14.79 24.30 -3.43
C ARG A 401 16.17 23.83 -2.98
N LYS A 402 16.66 24.33 -1.84
CA LYS A 402 18.04 24.08 -1.36
C LYS A 402 18.40 22.60 -1.26
N HIS A 403 17.47 21.75 -0.83
CA HIS A 403 17.71 20.31 -0.65
C HIS A 403 16.78 19.41 -1.51
N SER A 404 16.02 20.00 -2.44
CA SER A 404 15.24 19.23 -3.40
C SER A 404 16.15 18.58 -4.44
N ILE A 405 16.03 17.26 -4.59
CA ILE A 405 16.88 16.43 -5.46
C ILE A 405 16.66 16.72 -6.95
N LYS A 406 15.50 17.24 -7.34
CA LYS A 406 15.20 17.60 -8.75
C LYS A 406 16.19 18.60 -9.35
N TYR A 407 16.86 19.40 -8.53
CA TYR A 407 17.91 20.34 -8.97
C TYR A 407 19.32 19.72 -8.99
N ALA A 408 19.46 18.47 -8.56
CA ALA A 408 20.73 17.77 -8.38
C ALA A 408 20.79 16.41 -9.08
N TYR A 409 19.84 16.09 -9.97
CA TYR A 409 19.83 14.83 -10.73
C TYR A 409 21.15 14.54 -11.45
N ALA A 410 21.79 15.58 -12.00
CA ALA A 410 23.08 15.46 -12.67
C ALA A 410 24.22 14.94 -11.78
N ASN A 411 24.04 14.98 -10.45
CA ASN A 411 25.03 14.53 -9.48
C ASN A 411 24.80 13.08 -9.01
N LEU A 412 23.71 12.42 -9.42
CA LEU A 412 23.42 11.04 -9.02
C LEU A 412 24.32 10.06 -9.79
N THR A 413 25.56 9.91 -9.35
CA THR A 413 26.56 9.03 -9.98
C THR A 413 26.66 7.66 -9.30
N LEU A 414 25.91 7.44 -8.22
CA LEU A 414 25.90 6.17 -7.49
C LEU A 414 24.83 5.21 -8.04
N PRO A 415 25.11 3.89 -8.07
CA PRO A 415 24.07 2.91 -8.28
C PRO A 415 22.94 3.11 -7.28
N THR A 416 21.70 3.16 -7.75
CA THR A 416 20.53 3.49 -6.93
C THR A 416 19.38 2.51 -7.19
N TYR A 417 18.81 1.95 -6.14
CA TYR A 417 17.57 1.17 -6.21
C TYR A 417 16.41 2.01 -5.66
N LEU A 418 15.34 2.17 -6.43
CA LEU A 418 14.17 2.97 -6.10
C LEU A 418 12.92 2.11 -6.02
N ILE A 419 12.16 2.27 -4.94
CA ILE A 419 10.79 1.74 -4.80
C ILE A 419 9.80 2.90 -4.85
N GLY A 420 8.86 2.83 -5.79
CA GLY A 420 7.67 3.68 -5.86
C GLY A 420 6.40 2.89 -5.56
N GLY A 421 5.37 3.58 -5.07
CA GLY A 421 4.06 2.99 -4.79
C GLY A 421 2.95 3.70 -5.54
N LEU A 422 2.07 2.97 -6.23
CA LEU A 422 0.91 3.56 -6.93
C LEU A 422 -0.11 4.18 -5.95
N TYR A 423 -0.08 3.75 -4.67
CA TYR A 423 -0.90 4.28 -3.58
C TYR A 423 -0.07 5.07 -2.56
N ASP A 424 1.12 5.50 -2.94
CA ASP A 424 2.00 6.33 -2.13
C ASP A 424 1.89 7.80 -2.57
N PRO A 425 2.01 8.80 -1.67
CA PRO A 425 2.03 10.20 -2.09
C PRO A 425 3.22 10.58 -2.95
N TYR A 426 4.34 9.88 -2.83
CA TYR A 426 5.58 10.19 -3.56
C TYR A 426 5.72 9.35 -4.84
N LYS A 427 4.60 8.97 -5.46
CA LYS A 427 4.57 8.02 -6.59
C LYS A 427 5.33 8.48 -7.84
N ASP A 428 5.54 9.78 -7.98
CA ASP A 428 6.21 10.39 -9.14
C ASP A 428 7.73 10.22 -9.09
N THR A 429 8.30 10.16 -7.89
CA THR A 429 9.74 10.36 -7.65
C THR A 429 10.63 9.35 -8.35
N ALA A 430 10.28 8.06 -8.27
CA ALA A 430 11.12 7.00 -8.81
C ALA A 430 11.30 7.14 -10.33
N ILE A 431 10.22 7.52 -11.01
CA ILE A 431 10.19 7.75 -12.46
C ILE A 431 10.89 9.06 -12.82
N ASN A 432 10.62 10.15 -12.09
CA ASN A 432 11.31 11.43 -12.31
C ASN A 432 12.83 11.30 -12.18
N ILE A 433 13.33 10.62 -11.14
CA ILE A 433 14.77 10.37 -10.95
C ILE A 433 15.31 9.56 -12.13
N TYR A 434 14.63 8.47 -12.49
CA TYR A 434 15.08 7.63 -13.59
C TYR A 434 15.19 8.43 -14.89
N GLU A 435 14.15 9.18 -15.26
CA GLU A 435 14.12 10.02 -16.48
C GLU A 435 15.34 10.92 -16.61
N HIS A 436 15.82 11.49 -15.50
CA HIS A 436 16.86 12.50 -15.52
C HIS A 436 18.27 11.98 -15.19
N ALA A 437 18.39 10.82 -14.53
CA ALA A 437 19.67 10.35 -13.99
C ALA A 437 20.14 8.97 -14.48
N HIS A 438 19.30 8.17 -15.15
CA HIS A 438 19.69 6.81 -15.56
C HIS A 438 20.89 6.75 -16.52
N GLN A 439 21.14 7.81 -17.28
CA GLN A 439 22.29 7.91 -18.19
C GLN A 439 23.60 8.29 -17.48
N ILE A 440 23.51 8.74 -16.23
CA ILE A 440 24.63 9.29 -15.44
C ILE A 440 25.10 8.26 -14.41
N SER A 441 24.15 7.63 -13.71
CA SER A 441 24.41 6.56 -12.76
C SER A 441 24.81 5.28 -13.49
N PRO A 442 25.72 4.45 -12.93
CA PRO A 442 26.05 3.15 -13.51
C PRO A 442 24.86 2.18 -13.57
N LYS A 443 23.86 2.35 -12.68
CA LYS A 443 22.63 1.56 -12.67
C LYS A 443 21.58 2.24 -11.79
N ILE A 444 20.39 2.49 -12.35
CA ILE A 444 19.21 2.82 -11.56
C ILE A 444 18.19 1.70 -11.76
N LYS A 445 17.86 0.98 -10.68
CA LYS A 445 16.77 0.01 -10.66
C LYS A 445 15.52 0.67 -10.09
N VAL A 446 14.38 0.49 -10.74
CA VAL A 446 13.08 1.03 -10.33
C VAL A 446 12.08 -0.10 -10.25
N VAL A 447 11.39 -0.19 -9.11
CA VAL A 447 10.16 -0.98 -8.98
C VAL A 447 9.04 -0.06 -8.53
N VAL A 448 7.99 0.04 -9.35
CA VAL A 448 6.75 0.70 -8.96
C VAL A 448 5.69 -0.38 -8.75
N GLY A 449 5.33 -0.61 -7.49
CA GLY A 449 4.33 -1.60 -7.13
C GLY A 449 3.01 -0.97 -6.70
N PRO A 450 1.99 -1.80 -6.40
CA PRO A 450 0.73 -1.38 -5.82
C PRO A 450 0.90 -1.07 -4.32
N PHE A 451 1.98 -0.39 -3.93
CA PHE A 451 2.33 -0.19 -2.53
C PHE A 451 1.69 1.09 -1.97
N VAL A 452 1.29 1.03 -0.71
CA VAL A 452 1.00 2.22 0.13
C VAL A 452 2.29 2.71 0.79
N HIS A 453 2.23 3.73 1.66
CA HIS A 453 3.41 4.29 2.34
C HIS A 453 3.99 3.37 3.44
N THR A 454 4.52 2.22 3.03
CA THR A 454 5.18 1.22 3.88
C THR A 454 6.19 0.44 3.04
N MET A 455 7.07 -0.34 3.66
CA MET A 455 7.95 -1.20 2.86
C MET A 455 7.13 -2.27 2.11
N PRO A 456 7.52 -2.66 0.88
CA PRO A 456 6.80 -3.64 0.09
C PRO A 456 6.50 -4.98 0.79
N ASP A 457 7.37 -5.41 1.71
CA ASP A 457 7.24 -6.63 2.50
C ASP A 457 6.11 -6.62 3.55
N ASN A 458 5.40 -5.50 3.71
CA ASN A 458 4.21 -5.43 4.55
C ASN A 458 2.94 -5.86 3.80
N VAL A 459 2.80 -7.18 3.59
CA VAL A 459 1.68 -7.79 2.87
C VAL A 459 0.30 -7.51 3.46
N ASN A 460 0.21 -7.13 4.73
CA ASN A 460 -1.06 -6.76 5.37
C ASN A 460 -1.56 -5.38 4.93
N ARG A 461 -0.68 -4.55 4.36
CA ARG A 461 -0.99 -3.17 3.95
C ARG A 461 -0.91 -2.95 2.45
N ASN A 462 -0.06 -3.68 1.75
CA ASN A 462 0.12 -3.54 0.32
C ASN A 462 -0.83 -4.48 -0.46
N PRO A 463 -1.68 -3.97 -1.35
CA PRO A 463 -2.47 -4.81 -2.24
C PRO A 463 -1.63 -5.53 -3.28
N GLY A 464 -2.21 -6.50 -3.99
CA GLY A 464 -1.53 -7.25 -5.05
C GLY A 464 -0.54 -8.31 -4.54
N PRO A 465 0.23 -8.94 -5.44
CA PRO A 465 1.19 -9.97 -5.05
C PRO A 465 2.33 -9.37 -4.23
N GLY A 466 2.69 -10.04 -3.14
CA GLY A 466 3.78 -9.60 -2.24
C GLY A 466 5.12 -9.46 -2.98
N PHE A 467 5.92 -8.48 -2.56
CA PHE A 467 7.26 -8.22 -3.07
C PHE A 467 8.25 -8.28 -1.92
N ASP A 468 9.21 -9.20 -1.97
CA ASP A 468 10.25 -9.35 -0.93
C ASP A 468 11.37 -8.31 -1.14
N SER A 469 11.14 -7.09 -0.62
CA SER A 469 12.13 -6.01 -0.62
C SER A 469 13.42 -6.38 0.12
N ASN A 470 13.36 -7.27 1.11
CA ASN A 470 14.54 -7.72 1.84
C ASN A 470 15.45 -8.59 0.97
N ALA A 471 14.87 -9.51 0.18
CA ALA A 471 15.63 -10.30 -0.79
C ALA A 471 16.29 -9.40 -1.85
N GLU A 472 15.57 -8.40 -2.36
CA GLU A 472 16.11 -7.45 -3.34
C GLU A 472 17.23 -6.58 -2.77
N MET A 473 17.09 -6.08 -1.53
CA MET A 473 18.17 -5.38 -0.83
C MET A 473 19.43 -6.24 -0.73
N VAL A 474 19.30 -7.54 -0.39
CA VAL A 474 20.45 -8.45 -0.32
C VAL A 474 21.12 -8.62 -1.68
N ARG A 475 20.34 -8.90 -2.73
CA ARG A 475 20.86 -9.03 -4.11
C ARG A 475 21.59 -7.76 -4.55
N TRP A 476 21.01 -6.60 -4.24
CA TRP A 476 21.56 -5.30 -4.59
C TRP A 476 22.84 -4.97 -3.84
N PHE A 477 22.82 -5.04 -2.51
CA PHE A 477 23.96 -4.69 -1.68
C PHE A 477 25.11 -5.72 -1.79
N ASN A 478 24.81 -6.99 -2.04
CA ASN A 478 25.85 -7.99 -2.33
C ASN A 478 26.66 -7.58 -3.55
N HIS A 479 26.00 -7.11 -4.61
CA HIS A 479 26.66 -6.72 -5.85
C HIS A 479 27.59 -5.52 -5.63
N TRP A 480 27.11 -4.47 -4.96
CA TRP A 480 27.84 -3.20 -4.88
C TRP A 480 28.78 -3.07 -3.68
N LEU A 481 28.59 -3.86 -2.62
CA LEU A 481 29.32 -3.69 -1.36
C LEU A 481 30.26 -4.86 -1.01
N LYS A 482 30.15 -6.02 -1.66
CA LYS A 482 31.05 -7.18 -1.43
C LYS A 482 32.05 -7.34 -2.57
N ASP A 483 33.19 -7.97 -2.30
CA ASP A 483 34.32 -8.06 -3.24
C ASP A 483 34.13 -9.09 -4.37
N ASP A 484 33.23 -10.05 -4.21
CA ASP A 484 32.95 -11.12 -5.17
C ASP A 484 31.72 -10.84 -6.06
N ASN A 485 31.20 -9.60 -6.03
CA ASN A 485 29.90 -9.22 -6.61
C ASN A 485 28.71 -10.11 -6.14
N GLY A 486 28.93 -10.94 -5.12
CA GLY A 486 27.97 -11.86 -4.50
C GLY A 486 27.15 -12.74 -5.44
N ASN A 487 27.65 -13.09 -6.63
CA ASN A 487 26.91 -13.88 -7.64
C ASN A 487 25.50 -13.31 -7.95
N SER A 488 25.32 -12.00 -7.85
CA SER A 488 24.02 -11.35 -8.03
C SER A 488 23.69 -11.15 -9.51
N ASP A 489 22.55 -11.72 -9.93
CA ASP A 489 21.96 -11.58 -11.26
C ASP A 489 21.16 -10.29 -11.45
N ILE A 490 21.11 -9.43 -10.42
CA ILE A 490 20.28 -8.21 -10.40
C ILE A 490 20.59 -7.25 -11.55
N LEU A 491 21.81 -7.25 -12.09
CA LEU A 491 22.17 -6.39 -13.22
C LEU A 491 21.68 -6.90 -14.58
N ASN A 492 21.35 -8.19 -14.68
CA ASN A 492 20.85 -8.80 -15.92
C ASN A 492 19.38 -8.47 -16.18
N GLU A 493 18.66 -8.03 -15.16
CA GLU A 493 17.27 -7.65 -15.26
C GLU A 493 17.10 -6.23 -15.84
N PRO A 494 15.98 -5.97 -16.53
CA PRO A 494 15.59 -4.63 -16.94
C PRO A 494 15.54 -3.63 -15.78
N ASP A 495 15.82 -2.37 -16.10
CA ASP A 495 15.92 -1.31 -15.09
C ASP A 495 14.59 -0.97 -14.43
N ILE A 496 13.49 -1.03 -15.19
CA ILE A 496 12.17 -0.63 -14.72
C ILE A 496 11.23 -1.83 -14.66
N THR A 497 10.63 -2.00 -13.50
CA THR A 497 9.52 -2.93 -13.28
C THR A 497 8.30 -2.20 -12.75
N LEU A 498 7.16 -2.39 -13.39
CA LEU A 498 5.91 -1.72 -13.05
C LEU A 498 4.82 -2.73 -12.76
N PHE A 499 3.99 -2.48 -11.75
CA PHE A 499 2.73 -3.18 -11.58
C PHE A 499 1.66 -2.54 -12.43
N ILE A 500 1.08 -3.29 -13.36
CA ILE A 500 0.03 -2.84 -14.27
C ILE A 500 -1.32 -3.18 -13.65
N ARG A 501 -2.05 -2.16 -13.21
CA ARG A 501 -3.34 -2.34 -12.53
C ARG A 501 -4.45 -2.72 -13.49
N THR A 502 -5.27 -3.69 -13.06
CA THR A 502 -6.55 -4.06 -13.65
C THR A 502 -7.72 -3.74 -12.71
N SER A 503 -7.43 -3.48 -11.44
CA SER A 503 -8.34 -2.87 -10.48
C SER A 503 -7.49 -2.13 -9.43
N LEU A 504 -8.13 -1.65 -8.36
CA LEU A 504 -7.40 -1.10 -7.21
C LEU A 504 -6.48 -2.15 -6.53
N THR A 505 -6.85 -3.43 -6.55
CA THR A 505 -6.13 -4.47 -5.80
C THR A 505 -5.51 -5.55 -6.68
N THR A 506 -5.87 -5.60 -7.96
CA THR A 506 -5.40 -6.63 -8.90
C THR A 506 -4.59 -6.02 -10.05
N GLY A 507 -3.70 -6.84 -10.62
CA GLY A 507 -2.81 -6.44 -11.69
C GLY A 507 -1.65 -7.41 -11.83
N THR A 508 -0.71 -7.06 -12.71
CA THR A 508 0.47 -7.91 -12.99
C THR A 508 1.74 -7.08 -13.08
N TYR A 509 2.84 -7.62 -12.57
CA TYR A 509 4.15 -6.99 -12.76
C TYR A 509 4.66 -7.22 -14.18
N ARG A 510 5.26 -6.18 -14.76
CA ARG A 510 5.84 -6.21 -16.09
C ARG A 510 7.13 -5.39 -16.14
N TYR A 511 8.12 -5.92 -16.87
CA TYR A 511 9.31 -5.16 -17.23
C TYR A 511 9.01 -4.18 -18.36
N GLU A 512 9.50 -2.95 -18.25
CA GLU A 512 9.61 -2.04 -19.38
C GLU A 512 11.10 -1.94 -19.78
N PRO A 513 11.49 -2.47 -20.95
CA PRO A 513 12.91 -2.59 -21.32
C PRO A 513 13.55 -1.25 -21.67
N GLN A 514 12.74 -0.21 -21.90
CA GLN A 514 13.21 1.12 -22.27
C GLN A 514 12.28 2.18 -21.70
N TRP A 515 12.88 3.28 -21.27
CA TRP A 515 12.17 4.48 -20.84
C TRP A 515 12.75 5.74 -21.52
N PRO A 516 11.92 6.68 -22.00
CA PRO A 516 10.46 6.59 -22.14
C PRO A 516 10.04 5.40 -23.01
N ILE A 517 8.83 4.86 -22.76
CA ILE A 517 8.36 3.66 -23.45
C ILE A 517 8.14 3.95 -24.95
N PRO A 518 8.87 3.31 -25.90
CA PRO A 518 8.80 3.68 -27.32
C PRO A 518 7.43 3.44 -27.98
N ARG A 519 6.65 2.51 -27.43
CA ARG A 519 5.30 2.17 -27.88
C ARG A 519 4.20 3.01 -27.22
N GLN A 520 4.56 3.95 -26.36
CA GLN A 520 3.63 4.91 -25.79
C GLN A 520 3.17 5.90 -26.86
N ARG A 521 1.87 6.19 -26.89
CA ARG A 521 1.22 7.14 -27.79
C ARG A 521 0.33 8.06 -26.96
N THR A 522 0.27 9.31 -27.37
CA THR A 522 -0.66 10.27 -26.79
C THR A 522 -2.04 10.07 -27.40
N ARG A 523 -3.04 9.76 -26.55
CA ARG A 523 -4.45 9.83 -26.93
C ARG A 523 -5.06 11.06 -26.28
N ARG A 524 -5.33 12.08 -27.11
CA ARG A 524 -5.89 13.36 -26.65
C ARG A 524 -7.41 13.27 -26.60
N MET A 525 -8.00 13.68 -25.48
CA MET A 525 -9.45 13.75 -25.32
C MET A 525 -9.87 15.14 -24.81
N TYR A 526 -10.81 15.75 -25.51
CA TYR A 526 -11.39 17.07 -25.25
C TYR A 526 -12.66 16.95 -24.43
N MET A 527 -12.87 17.92 -23.53
CA MET A 527 -14.11 18.07 -22.77
C MET A 527 -15.09 18.94 -23.57
N THR A 528 -16.33 18.51 -23.72
CA THR A 528 -17.35 19.19 -24.52
C THR A 528 -18.57 19.61 -23.68
N ASN A 529 -19.37 20.52 -24.22
CA ASN A 529 -20.51 21.15 -23.53
C ASN A 529 -21.71 20.21 -23.29
N ASP A 530 -21.72 19.05 -23.90
CA ASP A 530 -22.66 17.95 -23.67
C ASP A 530 -22.16 16.95 -22.60
N GLN A 531 -21.16 17.35 -21.80
CA GLN A 531 -20.52 16.53 -20.76
C GLN A 531 -19.83 15.28 -21.30
N MET A 532 -19.44 15.32 -22.58
CA MET A 532 -18.70 14.23 -23.22
C MET A 532 -17.19 14.46 -23.15
N LEU A 533 -16.46 13.34 -23.16
CA LEU A 533 -15.01 13.28 -23.33
C LEU A 533 -14.71 12.59 -24.67
N THR A 534 -14.17 13.33 -25.64
CA THR A 534 -14.06 12.87 -27.04
C THR A 534 -12.72 13.22 -27.68
N GLU A 535 -12.26 12.44 -28.65
CA GLU A 535 -11.06 12.75 -29.44
C GLU A 535 -11.32 13.82 -30.52
N GLN A 536 -12.59 14.10 -30.82
CA GLN A 536 -12.96 15.12 -31.79
C GLN A 536 -12.74 16.50 -31.18
N ILE A 537 -11.99 17.34 -31.88
CA ILE A 537 -11.80 18.73 -31.49
C ILE A 537 -13.19 19.40 -31.46
N PRO A 538 -13.60 20.02 -30.35
CA PRO A 538 -14.87 20.74 -30.27
C PRO A 538 -14.91 21.80 -31.36
N ALA A 539 -16.01 21.89 -32.11
CA ALA A 539 -16.16 22.90 -33.14
C ALA A 539 -15.95 24.30 -32.53
N SER A 540 -14.94 25.04 -32.98
CA SER A 540 -14.76 26.44 -32.60
C SER A 540 -15.99 27.20 -33.06
N VAL A 541 -16.83 27.65 -32.14
CA VAL A 541 -17.93 28.57 -32.49
C VAL A 541 -17.32 29.94 -32.78
N GLU A 542 -16.69 30.08 -33.93
CA GLU A 542 -16.34 31.39 -34.48
C GLU A 542 -17.65 32.19 -34.63
N GLY A 543 -17.81 33.24 -33.82
CA GLY A 543 -18.75 34.32 -34.11
C GLY A 543 -20.04 34.39 -33.28
N LYS A 544 -20.28 33.56 -32.26
CA LYS A 544 -21.37 33.81 -31.29
C LYS A 544 -20.91 33.63 -29.84
N ARG A 545 -20.76 34.76 -29.13
CA ARG A 545 -20.70 34.81 -27.66
C ARG A 545 -22.07 34.41 -27.07
N ASN A 546 -22.38 33.12 -27.09
CA ASN A 546 -23.46 32.59 -26.27
C ASN A 546 -22.83 31.93 -25.04
N ASN A 547 -23.36 32.21 -23.84
CA ASN A 547 -22.98 31.64 -22.54
C ASN A 547 -23.08 30.09 -22.44
N SER A 548 -23.24 29.36 -23.55
CA SER A 548 -23.53 27.91 -23.58
C SER A 548 -22.31 26.99 -23.62
N ASN A 549 -21.08 27.53 -23.58
CA ASN A 549 -19.84 26.74 -23.72
C ASN A 549 -18.88 26.93 -22.53
N VAL A 550 -19.44 27.30 -21.39
CA VAL A 550 -18.70 27.51 -20.15
C VAL A 550 -19.44 26.78 -19.05
N ASP A 551 -18.80 25.78 -18.48
CA ASP A 551 -19.29 25.15 -17.27
C ASP A 551 -18.75 25.89 -16.06
N THR A 552 -19.57 26.05 -15.04
CA THR A 552 -19.21 26.79 -13.82
C THR A 552 -19.44 25.91 -12.61
N LEU A 553 -18.48 25.92 -11.70
CA LEU A 553 -18.50 25.19 -10.44
C LEU A 553 -18.48 26.18 -9.27
N GLU A 554 -19.48 26.06 -8.40
CA GLU A 554 -19.51 26.75 -7.10
C GLU A 554 -18.46 26.14 -6.17
N TYR A 555 -17.69 26.97 -5.47
CA TYR A 555 -16.71 26.51 -4.52
C TYR A 555 -17.33 25.99 -3.21
N ARG A 556 -17.06 24.71 -2.91
CA ARG A 556 -17.52 24.04 -1.69
C ARG A 556 -16.32 23.50 -0.91
N PRO A 557 -15.81 24.22 0.11
CA PRO A 557 -14.55 23.88 0.78
C PRO A 557 -14.56 22.58 1.58
N TRP A 558 -15.71 21.92 1.76
CA TRP A 558 -15.87 20.70 2.56
C TRP A 558 -15.97 19.41 1.73
N ILE A 559 -15.87 19.47 0.40
CA ILE A 559 -15.96 18.29 -0.49
C ILE A 559 -14.62 17.58 -0.61
N GLY A 560 -14.65 16.28 -0.90
CA GLY A 560 -13.47 15.46 -1.13
C GLY A 560 -13.05 14.62 0.08
N PHE A 561 -13.94 14.32 1.02
CA PHE A 561 -13.61 13.45 2.15
C PHE A 561 -13.18 12.04 1.68
N GLU A 562 -13.70 11.62 0.53
CA GLU A 562 -13.41 10.37 -0.17
C GLU A 562 -11.95 10.24 -0.61
N SER A 563 -11.22 11.35 -0.76
CA SER A 563 -9.79 11.33 -1.07
C SER A 563 -8.91 11.06 0.15
N GLY A 564 -9.49 11.07 1.36
CA GLY A 564 -8.78 10.77 2.59
C GLY A 564 -7.88 11.90 3.12
N LEU A 565 -7.33 11.68 4.31
CA LEU A 565 -6.42 12.62 4.98
C LEU A 565 -5.00 12.63 4.41
N TRP A 566 -4.65 11.62 3.62
CA TRP A 566 -3.31 11.41 3.07
C TRP A 566 -3.43 11.34 1.55
N LEU A 567 -2.53 11.97 0.80
CA LEU A 567 -2.53 11.93 -0.67
C LEU A 567 -2.04 10.55 -1.17
N GLY A 568 -2.72 9.48 -0.78
CA GLY A 568 -2.33 8.09 -1.01
C GLY A 568 -3.26 7.12 -0.26
N GLY A 569 -3.04 5.82 -0.44
CA GLY A 569 -3.90 4.77 0.05
C GLY A 569 -4.92 4.30 -1.00
N LEU A 570 -5.66 3.25 -0.62
CA LEU A 570 -6.77 2.74 -1.41
C LEU A 570 -7.97 3.66 -1.23
N THR A 571 -8.52 4.16 -2.34
CA THR A 571 -9.70 5.02 -2.34
C THR A 571 -10.96 4.19 -2.55
N GLY A 572 -12.08 4.71 -2.04
CA GLY A 572 -13.39 4.18 -2.38
C GLY A 572 -13.86 4.62 -3.76
N HIS A 573 -15.13 4.32 -4.01
CA HIS A 573 -15.90 4.80 -5.15
C HIS A 573 -15.99 6.34 -5.18
N GLN A 574 -15.93 6.95 -6.37
CA GLN A 574 -15.81 8.42 -6.51
C GLN A 574 -17.15 9.16 -6.70
N GLN A 575 -18.28 8.44 -6.83
CA GLN A 575 -19.58 9.01 -7.22
C GLN A 575 -20.03 10.17 -6.31
N SER A 576 -19.87 10.04 -4.99
CA SER A 576 -20.27 11.11 -4.05
C SER A 576 -19.44 12.37 -4.22
N TYR A 577 -18.18 12.24 -4.64
CA TYR A 577 -17.33 13.39 -4.93
C TYR A 577 -17.67 13.99 -6.32
N ASP A 578 -18.05 13.15 -7.28
CA ASP A 578 -18.47 13.58 -8.61
C ASP A 578 -19.74 14.45 -8.59
N GLU A 579 -20.65 14.24 -7.62
CA GLU A 579 -21.85 15.08 -7.41
C GLU A 579 -21.51 16.57 -7.18
N HIS A 580 -20.26 16.88 -6.85
CA HIS A 580 -19.76 18.23 -6.61
C HIS A 580 -18.62 18.61 -7.55
N SER A 581 -18.54 17.95 -8.71
CA SER A 581 -17.51 18.13 -9.72
C SER A 581 -18.11 18.40 -11.09
N LEU A 582 -17.33 18.97 -11.99
CA LEU A 582 -17.64 18.98 -13.42
C LEU A 582 -17.15 17.68 -14.03
N VAL A 583 -18.06 16.84 -14.53
CA VAL A 583 -17.76 15.48 -14.99
C VAL A 583 -17.93 15.39 -16.51
N TYR A 584 -16.92 14.83 -17.18
CA TYR A 584 -16.90 14.57 -18.61
C TYR A 584 -16.59 13.10 -18.85
N GLN A 585 -17.43 12.41 -19.62
CA GLN A 585 -17.31 10.96 -19.79
C GLN A 585 -17.29 10.57 -21.27
N SER A 586 -16.48 9.57 -21.63
CA SER A 586 -16.48 9.00 -22.97
C SER A 586 -17.66 8.04 -23.18
N ASP A 587 -17.98 7.78 -24.43
CA ASP A 587 -18.73 6.56 -24.77
C ASP A 587 -17.98 5.31 -24.24
N PRO A 588 -18.69 4.21 -23.93
CA PRO A 588 -18.07 2.94 -23.62
C PRO A 588 -17.02 2.55 -24.66
N ILE A 589 -15.79 2.29 -24.20
CA ILE A 589 -14.69 1.94 -25.09
C ILE A 589 -14.88 0.52 -25.64
N ASN A 590 -14.55 0.34 -26.91
CA ASN A 590 -14.73 -0.94 -27.62
C ASN A 590 -13.46 -1.82 -27.62
N GLU A 591 -12.38 -1.35 -27.02
CA GLU A 591 -11.08 -2.02 -26.93
C GLU A 591 -10.47 -1.80 -25.55
N ILE A 592 -9.53 -2.68 -25.16
CA ILE A 592 -8.75 -2.51 -23.95
C ILE A 592 -7.74 -1.37 -24.15
N ILE A 593 -7.71 -0.42 -23.22
CA ILE A 593 -6.75 0.68 -23.24
C ILE A 593 -5.87 0.58 -21.99
N GLU A 594 -4.58 0.38 -22.20
CA GLU A 594 -3.59 0.44 -21.12
C GLU A 594 -2.92 1.82 -21.12
N ILE A 595 -2.76 2.42 -19.93
CA ILE A 595 -1.97 3.64 -19.75
C ILE A 595 -0.81 3.40 -18.77
N ILE A 596 0.34 3.99 -19.08
CA ILE A 596 1.51 4.04 -18.18
C ILE A 596 2.14 5.42 -18.30
N GLY A 597 2.26 6.12 -17.18
CA GLY A 597 2.94 7.41 -17.12
C GLY A 597 2.09 8.51 -16.53
N PHE A 598 2.45 9.74 -16.90
CA PHE A 598 1.76 10.96 -16.47
C PHE A 598 0.71 11.36 -17.50
N VAL A 599 -0.50 11.67 -17.02
CA VAL A 599 -1.56 12.26 -17.85
C VAL A 599 -1.34 13.76 -17.88
N ASN A 600 -1.17 14.35 -19.07
CA ASN A 600 -1.06 15.81 -19.16
C ASN A 600 -2.46 16.42 -19.25
N VAL A 601 -2.67 17.50 -18.52
CA VAL A 601 -3.93 18.23 -18.47
C VAL A 601 -3.70 19.63 -19.00
N SER A 602 -4.58 20.10 -19.87
CA SER A 602 -4.68 21.50 -20.28
C SER A 602 -6.10 21.96 -20.07
N LEU A 603 -6.31 23.04 -19.32
CA LEU A 603 -7.63 23.62 -19.08
C LEU A 603 -7.64 25.10 -19.43
N GLN A 604 -8.64 25.55 -20.17
CA GLN A 604 -8.95 26.97 -20.29
C GLN A 604 -9.94 27.35 -19.19
N VAL A 605 -9.54 28.23 -18.27
CA VAL A 605 -10.23 28.45 -16.99
C VAL A 605 -10.32 29.92 -16.60
N SER A 606 -11.27 30.25 -15.74
CA SER A 606 -11.27 31.52 -14.98
C SER A 606 -11.80 31.29 -13.56
N ALA A 607 -11.54 32.23 -12.66
CA ALA A 607 -12.13 32.22 -11.32
C ALA A 607 -12.59 33.63 -10.93
N THR A 608 -13.64 33.74 -10.12
CA THR A 608 -14.10 35.03 -9.58
C THR A 608 -13.22 35.55 -8.43
N ALA A 609 -12.23 34.77 -8.01
CA ALA A 609 -11.34 35.06 -6.89
C ALA A 609 -9.85 34.96 -7.29
N PRO A 610 -8.95 35.64 -6.56
CA PRO A 610 -7.53 35.65 -6.88
C PRO A 610 -6.77 34.35 -6.54
N MET A 611 -7.34 33.50 -5.68
CA MET A 611 -6.76 32.22 -5.28
C MET A 611 -7.79 31.11 -5.46
N ALA A 612 -7.50 30.23 -6.40
CA ALA A 612 -8.34 29.10 -6.75
C ALA A 612 -7.49 27.87 -7.01
N HIS A 613 -8.10 26.70 -6.87
CA HIS A 613 -7.48 25.40 -7.12
C HIS A 613 -8.23 24.71 -8.26
N TRP A 614 -7.49 23.97 -9.06
CA TRP A 614 -8.02 23.10 -10.09
C TRP A 614 -7.51 21.71 -9.78
N ILE A 615 -8.43 20.83 -9.41
CA ILE A 615 -8.14 19.43 -9.10
C ILE A 615 -8.79 18.61 -10.20
N VAL A 616 -8.03 17.70 -10.79
CA VAL A 616 -8.50 16.85 -11.88
C VAL A 616 -8.26 15.40 -11.50
N ARG A 617 -9.33 14.61 -11.54
CA ARG A 617 -9.30 13.16 -11.36
C ARG A 617 -9.52 12.48 -12.70
N LEU A 618 -8.67 11.50 -13.01
CA LEU A 618 -8.93 10.52 -14.06
C LEU A 618 -9.59 9.31 -13.41
N GLU A 619 -10.70 8.86 -14.00
CA GLU A 619 -11.58 7.84 -13.42
C GLU A 619 -11.95 6.79 -14.47
N ASP A 620 -12.20 5.58 -13.99
CA ASP A 620 -12.68 4.44 -14.77
C ASP A 620 -14.10 4.08 -14.32
N VAL A 621 -15.05 4.14 -15.26
CA VAL A 621 -16.45 3.77 -15.01
C VAL A 621 -16.68 2.37 -15.54
N ASP A 622 -16.89 1.42 -14.63
CA ASP A 622 -17.08 0.02 -15.02
C ASP A 622 -18.48 -0.27 -15.60
N ASN A 623 -18.65 -1.50 -16.10
CA ASN A 623 -19.92 -1.96 -16.69
C ASN A 623 -21.12 -1.95 -15.72
N ASN A 624 -20.88 -1.86 -14.41
CA ASN A 624 -21.92 -1.75 -13.39
C ASN A 624 -22.20 -0.28 -13.01
N GLY A 625 -21.49 0.68 -13.62
CA GLY A 625 -21.57 2.11 -13.31
C GLY A 625 -20.79 2.51 -12.06
N GLN A 626 -19.90 1.67 -11.54
CA GLN A 626 -19.02 2.06 -10.44
C GLN A 626 -17.87 2.92 -10.95
N VAL A 627 -17.49 3.93 -10.16
CA VAL A 627 -16.46 4.90 -10.55
C VAL A 627 -15.22 4.70 -9.70
N TRP A 628 -14.11 4.37 -10.35
CA TRP A 628 -12.84 4.06 -9.72
C TRP A 628 -11.82 5.17 -10.01
N LEU A 629 -11.12 5.63 -8.96
CA LEU A 629 -10.04 6.60 -9.14
C LEU A 629 -8.83 5.92 -9.80
N VAL A 630 -8.42 6.44 -10.95
CA VAL A 630 -7.20 6.00 -11.64
C VAL A 630 -5.99 6.79 -11.14
N THR A 631 -6.07 8.13 -11.19
CA THR A 631 -5.07 9.04 -10.64
C THR A 631 -5.67 10.44 -10.48
N THR A 632 -4.98 11.29 -9.73
CA THR A 632 -5.37 12.68 -9.47
C THR A 632 -4.16 13.59 -9.62
N GLY A 633 -4.41 14.88 -9.68
CA GLY A 633 -3.41 15.94 -9.62
C GLY A 633 -4.11 17.28 -9.53
N ALA A 634 -3.41 18.27 -8.99
CA ALA A 634 -3.95 19.59 -8.81
C ALA A 634 -3.02 20.69 -9.31
N LEU A 635 -3.56 21.91 -9.36
CA LEU A 635 -2.81 23.12 -9.55
C LEU A 635 -3.39 24.24 -8.71
N ASN A 636 -2.55 24.85 -7.88
CA ASN A 636 -2.81 26.19 -7.35
C ASN A 636 -2.67 27.21 -8.50
N GLY A 637 -3.76 27.86 -8.92
CA GLY A 637 -3.71 28.74 -10.10
C GLY A 637 -2.83 29.98 -9.93
N ALA A 638 -2.53 30.38 -8.69
CA ALA A 638 -1.52 31.40 -8.44
C ALA A 638 -0.10 30.95 -8.86
N GLN A 639 0.12 29.64 -8.95
CA GLN A 639 1.39 29.00 -9.32
C GLN A 639 1.41 28.46 -10.75
N ARG A 640 0.47 28.90 -11.60
CA ARG A 640 0.45 28.59 -13.05
C ARG A 640 1.72 29.02 -13.80
N GLN A 641 2.48 29.95 -13.22
CA GLN A 641 3.70 30.52 -13.77
C GLN A 641 4.72 30.77 -12.66
N THR A 642 5.98 30.98 -13.04
CA THR A 642 7.05 31.36 -12.12
C THR A 642 7.61 32.73 -12.54
N PRO A 643 7.67 33.72 -11.64
CA PRO A 643 7.22 33.68 -10.25
C PRO A 643 5.69 33.59 -10.11
N SER A 644 5.23 32.98 -9.01
CA SER A 644 3.81 32.86 -8.69
C SER A 644 3.15 34.24 -8.60
N ALA A 645 1.94 34.35 -9.12
CA ALA A 645 1.15 35.59 -9.10
C ALA A 645 -0.34 35.26 -8.92
N PRO A 646 -1.10 36.05 -8.13
CA PRO A 646 -2.54 35.86 -8.02
C PRO A 646 -3.24 35.86 -9.39
N LEU A 647 -4.42 35.26 -9.42
CA LEU A 647 -5.29 35.34 -10.59
C LEU A 647 -5.98 36.70 -10.61
N GLU A 648 -6.12 37.27 -11.80
CA GLU A 648 -7.05 38.38 -12.01
C GLU A 648 -8.49 37.80 -12.05
N PRO A 649 -9.41 38.28 -11.19
CA PRO A 649 -10.80 37.81 -11.21
C PRO A 649 -11.45 37.93 -12.58
N ASN A 650 -12.10 36.85 -13.02
CA ASN A 650 -12.78 36.70 -14.32
C ASN A 650 -11.87 36.78 -15.55
N HIS A 651 -10.55 36.81 -15.37
CA HIS A 651 -9.60 36.67 -16.47
C HIS A 651 -9.48 35.20 -16.87
N THR A 652 -9.42 34.94 -18.18
CA THR A 652 -9.28 33.59 -18.73
C THR A 652 -7.81 33.22 -18.88
N TYR A 653 -7.42 32.08 -18.33
CA TYR A 653 -6.08 31.50 -18.41
C TYR A 653 -6.12 30.15 -19.11
N ILE A 654 -5.01 29.77 -19.74
CA ILE A 654 -4.74 28.36 -20.06
C ILE A 654 -3.75 27.88 -19.01
N ILE A 655 -4.14 26.84 -18.27
CA ILE A 655 -3.30 26.20 -17.26
C ILE A 655 -2.94 24.79 -17.70
N THR A 656 -1.71 24.37 -17.42
CA THR A 656 -1.22 23.04 -17.76
C THR A 656 -0.48 22.42 -16.59
N PHE A 657 -0.77 21.16 -16.29
CA PHE A 657 -0.09 20.37 -15.26
C PHE A 657 -0.23 18.88 -15.58
N ARG A 658 0.39 18.03 -14.78
CA ARG A 658 0.33 16.57 -14.92
C ARG A 658 -0.43 15.98 -13.75
N LEU A 659 -1.23 14.94 -13.99
CA LEU A 659 -1.69 14.07 -12.92
C LEU A 659 -0.53 13.17 -12.47
N HIS A 660 -0.55 12.73 -11.22
CA HIS A 660 0.49 11.86 -10.66
C HIS A 660 0.62 10.55 -11.45
N PHE A 661 1.83 9.98 -11.42
CA PHE A 661 2.21 8.78 -12.14
C PHE A 661 1.23 7.63 -11.87
N THR A 662 0.84 6.93 -12.93
CA THR A 662 -0.11 5.84 -12.82
C THR A 662 0.16 4.73 -13.84
N THR A 663 -0.34 3.53 -13.49
CA THR A 663 -0.62 2.46 -14.43
C THR A 663 -2.10 2.10 -14.30
N TRP A 664 -2.77 1.82 -15.42
CA TRP A 664 -4.17 1.39 -15.41
C TRP A 664 -4.56 0.70 -16.71
N THR A 665 -5.54 -0.19 -16.61
CA THR A 665 -6.15 -0.89 -17.74
C THR A 665 -7.65 -0.60 -17.75
N PHE A 666 -8.11 0.14 -18.75
CA PHE A 666 -9.53 0.31 -19.03
C PHE A 666 -10.01 -0.87 -19.88
N PHE A 667 -11.07 -1.56 -19.46
CA PHE A 667 -11.60 -2.71 -20.17
C PHE A 667 -12.68 -2.34 -21.18
N THR A 668 -12.90 -3.21 -22.17
CA THR A 668 -14.03 -3.06 -23.10
C THR A 668 -15.36 -2.91 -22.33
N GLY A 669 -16.17 -1.93 -22.74
CA GLY A 669 -17.43 -1.56 -22.11
C GLY A 669 -17.29 -0.50 -21.00
N HIS A 670 -16.09 -0.27 -20.47
CA HIS A 670 -15.85 0.81 -19.51
C HIS A 670 -15.87 2.18 -20.20
N SER A 671 -16.06 3.24 -19.42
CA SER A 671 -15.88 4.62 -19.90
C SER A 671 -14.72 5.31 -19.21
N ILE A 672 -13.97 6.10 -19.96
CA ILE A 672 -12.96 7.01 -19.41
C ILE A 672 -13.70 8.26 -18.94
N ARG A 673 -13.49 8.64 -17.68
CA ARG A 673 -14.11 9.83 -17.07
C ARG A 673 -13.05 10.79 -16.55
N VAL A 674 -13.32 12.08 -16.70
CA VAL A 674 -12.57 13.15 -16.03
C VAL A 674 -13.51 13.95 -15.16
N ALA A 675 -13.17 14.07 -13.88
CA ALA A 675 -13.85 14.94 -12.94
C ALA A 675 -12.95 16.12 -12.57
N THR A 676 -13.48 17.34 -12.67
CA THR A 676 -12.78 18.57 -12.29
C THR A 676 -13.47 19.21 -11.09
N SER A 677 -12.71 19.45 -10.02
CA SER A 677 -13.18 20.09 -8.79
C SER A 677 -12.31 21.29 -8.43
N ASN A 678 -12.77 22.10 -7.47
CA ASN A 678 -12.03 23.26 -6.95
C ASN A 678 -11.72 23.16 -5.43
N ALA A 679 -12.04 22.02 -4.81
CA ALA A 679 -11.72 21.66 -3.43
C ALA A 679 -11.55 20.13 -3.32
N MET A 680 -10.68 19.67 -2.42
CA MET A 680 -10.43 18.26 -2.07
C MET A 680 -10.03 18.14 -0.60
N PHE A 681 -10.91 18.58 0.29
CA PHE A 681 -10.67 18.58 1.72
C PHE A 681 -11.05 17.20 2.31
N PRO A 682 -10.21 16.57 3.14
CA PRO A 682 -9.11 17.18 3.90
C PRO A 682 -7.70 17.07 3.28
N THR A 683 -7.55 16.48 2.09
CA THR A 683 -6.22 16.35 1.46
C THR A 683 -5.61 17.71 1.13
N TYR A 684 -6.33 18.62 0.48
CA TYR A 684 -5.85 19.97 0.23
C TYR A 684 -6.53 20.97 1.16
N TRP A 685 -5.74 21.88 1.73
CA TRP A 685 -6.26 22.96 2.52
C TRP A 685 -7.15 23.86 1.67
N PRO A 686 -8.35 24.25 2.14
CA PRO A 686 -9.26 25.02 1.32
C PRO A 686 -8.73 26.43 1.06
N SER A 687 -8.99 26.96 -0.14
CA SER A 687 -8.93 28.40 -0.40
C SER A 687 -9.81 29.17 0.59
N ALA A 688 -9.32 30.31 1.07
CA ALA A 688 -10.04 31.21 1.96
C ALA A 688 -11.13 32.05 1.26
N PHE A 689 -11.20 31.98 -0.07
CA PHE A 689 -12.11 32.80 -0.87
C PHE A 689 -13.33 31.99 -1.32
N ALA A 690 -14.52 32.53 -1.08
CA ALA A 690 -15.70 32.09 -1.81
C ALA A 690 -15.55 32.45 -3.29
N MET A 691 -15.81 31.51 -4.18
CA MET A 691 -15.58 31.71 -5.61
C MET A 691 -16.46 30.82 -6.48
N ASN A 692 -16.63 31.25 -7.73
CA ASN A 692 -17.02 30.38 -8.82
C ASN A 692 -15.81 30.19 -9.73
N THR A 693 -15.55 28.95 -10.12
CA THR A 693 -14.55 28.59 -11.13
C THR A 693 -15.27 28.22 -12.42
N SER A 694 -14.75 28.66 -13.56
CA SER A 694 -15.32 28.38 -14.87
C SER A 694 -14.33 27.61 -15.73
N LEU A 695 -14.84 26.64 -16.48
CA LEU A 695 -14.13 25.83 -17.47
C LEU A 695 -14.70 26.13 -18.85
N PHE A 696 -13.83 26.56 -19.77
CA PHE A 696 -14.22 26.92 -21.14
C PHE A 696 -14.03 25.71 -22.07
N LEU A 697 -15.10 25.31 -22.76
CA LEU A 697 -15.17 24.06 -23.52
C LEU A 697 -15.15 24.26 -25.05
N ASN A 698 -15.16 25.52 -25.50
CA ASN A 698 -15.18 25.90 -26.92
C ASN A 698 -13.79 26.08 -27.53
N SER A 699 -12.77 25.43 -26.99
CA SER A 699 -11.40 25.58 -27.48
C SER A 699 -10.68 24.25 -27.54
N SER A 700 -9.70 24.18 -28.45
CA SER A 700 -8.72 23.09 -28.47
C SER A 700 -7.75 23.14 -27.28
N ALA A 701 -7.99 23.98 -26.26
CA ALA A 701 -7.12 24.18 -25.11
C ALA A 701 -7.61 23.46 -23.85
N THR A 702 -8.82 22.90 -23.84
CA THR A 702 -9.34 22.10 -22.72
C THR A 702 -9.36 20.62 -23.10
N PHE A 703 -8.36 19.86 -22.62
CA PHE A 703 -8.16 18.46 -22.93
C PHE A 703 -7.30 17.74 -21.89
N ILE A 704 -7.33 16.41 -21.94
CA ILE A 704 -6.34 15.54 -21.33
C ILE A 704 -5.58 14.75 -22.41
N ASP A 705 -4.32 14.45 -22.14
CA ASP A 705 -3.45 13.62 -22.98
C ASP A 705 -3.10 12.34 -22.21
N LEU A 706 -3.72 11.23 -22.59
CA LEU A 706 -3.49 9.92 -21.99
C LEU A 706 -2.22 9.28 -22.58
N PRO A 707 -1.32 8.73 -21.74
CA PRO A 707 -0.13 8.01 -22.18
C PRO A 707 -0.46 6.55 -22.50
N VAL A 708 -1.20 6.34 -23.60
CA VAL A 708 -1.68 5.02 -24.03
C VAL A 708 -0.52 4.15 -24.50
N ILE A 709 -0.55 2.90 -24.11
CA ILE A 709 0.48 1.93 -24.39
C ILE A 709 -0.03 0.92 -25.43
N LEU A 710 0.60 0.91 -26.62
CA LEU A 710 0.26 -0.08 -27.63
C LEU A 710 0.69 -1.49 -27.18
N PRO A 711 -0.07 -2.55 -27.52
CA PRO A 711 0.26 -3.92 -27.13
C PRO A 711 1.66 -4.36 -27.58
N LEU A 712 2.31 -5.21 -26.78
CA LEU A 712 3.57 -5.84 -27.18
C LEU A 712 3.34 -6.89 -28.28
N SER A 713 4.24 -6.96 -29.26
CA SER A 713 4.30 -8.07 -30.21
C SER A 713 4.78 -9.38 -29.55
N SER A 714 5.50 -9.28 -28.43
CA SER A 714 5.95 -10.39 -27.57
C SER A 714 6.07 -9.92 -26.13
N ILE A 715 5.47 -10.65 -25.19
CA ILE A 715 5.52 -10.33 -23.76
C ILE A 715 6.82 -10.92 -23.19
N SER A 716 7.72 -10.10 -22.65
CA SER A 716 8.84 -10.59 -21.83
C SER A 716 8.30 -11.43 -20.68
N PRO A 717 8.98 -12.50 -20.24
CA PRO A 717 8.53 -13.26 -19.08
C PRO A 717 8.30 -12.30 -17.90
N PRO A 718 7.24 -12.52 -17.10
CA PRO A 718 6.94 -11.65 -15.98
C PRO A 718 8.13 -11.64 -15.02
N PRO A 719 8.36 -10.52 -14.32
CA PRO A 719 9.39 -10.44 -13.29
C PRO A 719 9.24 -11.59 -12.29
N SER A 720 10.32 -12.37 -12.13
CA SER A 720 10.38 -13.42 -11.12
C SER A 720 10.89 -12.81 -9.82
N PHE A 721 9.97 -12.26 -9.01
CA PHE A 721 10.33 -11.86 -7.66
C PHE A 721 10.38 -13.09 -6.75
N THR A 722 11.26 -13.05 -5.77
CA THR A 722 11.08 -13.92 -4.60
C THR A 722 9.77 -13.47 -3.96
N GLN A 723 8.72 -14.28 -4.07
CA GLN A 723 7.50 -14.04 -3.31
C GLN A 723 7.85 -14.23 -1.84
N GLN A 724 7.44 -13.29 -0.99
CA GLN A 724 7.70 -13.36 0.43
C GLN A 724 7.09 -14.64 0.99
N GLN A 725 7.93 -15.62 1.34
CA GLN A 725 7.51 -16.71 2.20
C GLN A 725 7.40 -16.16 3.62
N VAL A 726 6.20 -16.11 4.17
CA VAL A 726 6.03 -15.91 5.62
C VAL A 726 6.44 -17.21 6.31
N SER A 727 7.75 -17.40 6.52
CA SER A 727 8.24 -18.54 7.30
C SER A 727 7.90 -18.30 8.77
N SER A 728 7.26 -19.27 9.42
CA SER A 728 6.98 -19.29 10.85
C SER A 728 8.21 -19.56 11.73
N THR A 729 9.41 -19.51 11.16
CA THR A 729 10.64 -20.03 11.80
C THR A 729 11.69 -18.98 12.17
N ASP A 730 11.42 -17.69 11.97
CA ASP A 730 12.32 -16.61 12.43
C ASP A 730 11.88 -15.91 13.74
N ILE A 731 11.00 -16.55 14.52
CA ILE A 731 10.76 -16.14 15.91
C ILE A 731 11.87 -16.74 16.77
N PHE A 732 12.82 -15.89 17.17
CA PHE A 732 13.95 -16.24 18.03
C PHE A 732 13.52 -16.90 19.36
N PRO A 733 14.23 -17.95 19.84
CA PRO A 733 14.08 -18.48 21.20
C PRO A 733 14.73 -17.62 22.30
N GLU A 734 15.46 -16.54 21.97
CA GLU A 734 16.27 -15.79 22.95
C GLU A 734 15.53 -14.64 23.67
N LEU A 735 14.26 -14.39 23.33
CA LEU A 735 13.46 -13.33 23.96
C LEU A 735 12.90 -13.69 25.35
N PHE A 736 13.11 -14.92 25.84
CA PHE A 736 12.59 -15.34 27.15
C PHE A 736 13.46 -15.00 28.36
N SER A 737 14.68 -14.44 28.18
CA SER A 737 15.58 -14.15 29.31
C SER A 737 15.84 -12.68 29.63
N ALA A 738 15.31 -11.72 28.85
CA ALA A 738 15.61 -10.28 29.07
C ALA A 738 14.41 -9.42 29.50
N VAL A 739 13.19 -9.96 29.56
CA VAL A 739 11.95 -9.20 29.90
C VAL A 739 11.43 -9.52 31.32
N ILE A 740 12.30 -9.93 32.24
CA ILE A 740 11.97 -10.03 33.67
C ILE A 740 12.81 -9.04 34.48
N TYR A 741 12.76 -7.76 34.16
CA TYR A 741 12.97 -6.71 35.17
C TYR A 741 12.16 -5.48 34.78
N SER A 742 11.37 -5.00 35.74
CA SER A 742 10.57 -3.76 35.71
C SER A 742 9.29 -3.75 34.87
N CYS A 743 8.20 -4.29 35.45
CA CYS A 743 6.93 -3.57 35.58
C CYS A 743 6.04 -4.27 36.62
N ARG A 744 6.06 -3.77 37.87
CA ARG A 744 5.04 -4.07 38.87
C ARG A 744 3.84 -3.19 38.58
N LEU A 745 2.75 -3.79 38.11
CA LEU A 745 1.41 -3.19 38.18
C LEU A 745 0.51 -4.17 38.94
N TYR A 746 -0.02 -3.69 40.07
CA TYR A 746 -0.99 -4.40 40.89
C TYR A 746 -2.30 -4.55 40.12
N TRP A 747 -2.80 -5.78 40.00
CA TRP A 747 -4.13 -6.05 39.47
C TRP A 747 -4.99 -6.68 40.58
N HIS A 748 -6.03 -5.95 40.99
CA HIS A 748 -7.13 -6.48 41.78
C HIS A 748 -8.36 -6.54 40.88
N GLY A 749 -9.05 -7.68 40.87
CA GLY A 749 -10.47 -7.74 40.49
C GLY A 749 -10.77 -8.55 39.23
N THR A 750 -10.79 -9.87 39.42
CA THR A 750 -11.73 -10.84 38.84
C THR A 750 -12.70 -10.35 37.75
N SER A 751 -12.53 -10.87 36.53
CA SER A 751 -13.62 -11.39 35.72
C SER A 751 -13.06 -12.39 34.70
N VAL A 752 -13.49 -13.64 34.85
CA VAL A 752 -13.22 -14.76 33.95
C VAL A 752 -14.15 -14.62 32.75
N VAL A 753 -13.60 -14.64 31.54
CA VAL A 753 -14.37 -14.97 30.34
C VAL A 753 -13.84 -16.32 29.87
N HIS A 754 -14.74 -17.30 29.85
CA HIS A 754 -14.49 -18.63 29.31
C HIS A 754 -14.35 -18.53 27.77
N ILE A 755 -13.41 -19.33 27.27
CA ILE A 755 -13.03 -19.51 25.85
C ILE A 755 -14.26 -19.88 25.00
#